data_AF-A0A7J8HF68-F1
#
_entry.id   AF-A0A7J8HF68-F1
#
_cell.length_a   1.000
_cell.length_b   1.000
_cell.length_c   1.000
_cell.angle_alpha   90.00
_cell.angle_beta   90.00
_cell.angle_gamma   90.00
#
_symmetry.space_group_name_H-M   'P 1'
#
loop_
_entity.id
_entity.type
_entity.pdbx_description
1 polymer ?
#
loop_
_entity_poly.entity_id
_entity_poly.type
_entity_poly.pdbx_seq_one_letter_code
_entity_poly.pdbx_strand_id
1 'polypeptide(L)'
;MPGGVWALALALMLLDPGNGRRAQECSPGGHRVLQNPHRSVHFDSLHLQQSATQDLICDHSLAAGWYRFLIFDRPAEMPTKCVEMNHCGTQAPIWLSLRESETLPAPGEIKQLTACATWQFLLSTTKDCCLFQIPVFVRNCGQFFVYLLQPTQGCMGYCAEAISDAKSHPCSSDEIEVEGDCVRQLSASLTPPPPGRPEVVVELIESRVFCRCAFDVPPTNNSVGFIIAWSRLSSQEVKEELKQETTVRAYSLLELDGINLRLGDRIFCMASIFFLKKPHVKSLAIESQEFFAGIKLKPELSTISEDGRAYQLRIESTIPVVCSKFSELDPECKISLKLKTVNQGKEQLGLNLALSSCHVDLPQTSSCANGTCSQALVYYTAVTDFSRDGNRITDITVEPVVNEDFLWNSYIPDSIQIRVKDVPTAYCYSFTDPHIITFDGRAYDNFKTGTFVLYKSTSRDFEVHVRQWHCGSLHHPVSCNCGFVAKEDGDVVTFDMCGGQLQESQPYLFLKSQDNTSNIRISESYLGRKVTIWFSSGAFIRADLGEWGMSLTIRAPSLDYRNTLGLCGTFDENPENDFHDKNGIEIDQTFNNCVAFINEWRILPGKNMFDIMPTSLPSPGKQSYCSCSLDTTSLYPSSNQLDSVSQSDTVSNCKDLTHVKFSSLIPELDITSKYINPEALLRGISKQTSQEENNWNYFSQEENPVNLTKLDLNLQKYPENEKQDAPKTLDNRTHSRDQVSHSQNRWKRENFYEFLPLFAFQSLSQSKLEEFTYFFPEDHTEDIPQELVPTWPTPSGLTEYSTLALCQQTLANSSIGKHCLTFLGKTLGSVIAMCVKDVLLKDDLSWAEAGVALLENECERRILEEANYNTEEYGKSIEDILLVLKCPNFCSGNGQCMHWGCICSPGFRSYDCSDSQGK
;
A
#
# COMPACT_ATOMS: atom_id res chain seq x y z
N MET A 1 -65.95 39.54 1.64
CA MET A 1 -66.29 40.56 0.61
C MET A 1 -65.01 40.84 -0.19
N PRO A 2 -65.09 41.20 -1.48
CA PRO A 2 -65.44 40.29 -2.59
C PRO A 2 -64.40 40.36 -3.73
N GLY A 3 -64.50 39.63 -4.85
CA GLY A 3 -65.45 38.61 -5.30
C GLY A 3 -64.70 37.47 -6.03
N GLY A 4 -65.29 36.53 -6.78
CA GLY A 4 -66.59 36.48 -7.47
C GLY A 4 -66.33 36.11 -8.95
N VAL A 5 -67.13 35.30 -9.67
CA VAL A 5 -68.53 34.91 -9.51
C VAL A 5 -68.84 33.59 -10.27
N TRP A 6 -69.50 32.63 -9.58
CA TRP A 6 -70.39 31.55 -10.09
C TRP A 6 -69.83 30.48 -11.08
N ALA A 7 -70.56 29.44 -11.48
CA ALA A 7 -71.18 28.30 -10.76
C ALA A 7 -72.22 27.58 -11.65
N LEU A 8 -72.18 26.23 -11.77
CA LEU A 8 -73.34 25.29 -11.68
C LEU A 8 -73.07 23.85 -12.19
N ALA A 9 -73.67 22.91 -11.45
CA ALA A 9 -73.96 21.47 -11.62
C ALA A 9 -73.77 20.71 -12.97
N LEU A 10 -73.43 19.41 -12.82
CA LEU A 10 -73.68 18.34 -13.80
C LEU A 10 -75.16 17.93 -13.82
N ALA A 11 -75.67 17.46 -14.96
CA ALA A 11 -76.47 16.22 -15.06
C ALA A 11 -76.87 15.88 -16.52
N LEU A 12 -76.45 14.71 -17.05
CA LEU A 12 -77.34 13.64 -17.57
C LEU A 12 -76.54 12.49 -18.23
N MET A 13 -77.24 11.37 -18.48
CA MET A 13 -76.69 10.07 -18.89
C MET A 13 -76.60 9.85 -20.41
N LEU A 14 -75.63 9.02 -20.80
CA LEU A 14 -75.67 7.99 -21.85
C LEU A 14 -76.40 8.26 -23.18
N LEU A 15 -75.68 8.15 -24.29
CA LEU A 15 -76.05 7.31 -25.45
C LEU A 15 -74.81 6.98 -26.30
N ASP A 16 -74.86 5.86 -27.04
CA ASP A 16 -73.73 5.27 -27.78
C ASP A 16 -73.81 5.55 -29.32
N PRO A 17 -73.12 4.82 -30.21
CA PRO A 17 -71.98 5.32 -30.99
C PRO A 17 -72.36 5.92 -32.35
N GLY A 18 -71.55 6.88 -32.85
CA GLY A 18 -71.91 7.73 -34.00
C GLY A 18 -70.80 8.05 -35.00
N ASN A 19 -70.30 7.04 -35.73
CA ASN A 19 -69.65 7.16 -37.05
C ASN A 19 -68.54 8.24 -37.19
N GLY A 20 -67.32 7.91 -36.71
CA GLY A 20 -66.14 8.78 -36.91
C GLY A 20 -65.77 8.91 -38.39
N ARG A 21 -65.89 10.14 -38.94
CA ARG A 21 -65.37 10.48 -40.28
C ARG A 21 -63.86 10.20 -40.31
N ARG A 22 -63.43 9.21 -41.10
CA ARG A 22 -62.00 9.02 -41.41
C ARG A 22 -61.44 10.34 -41.97
N ALA A 23 -60.30 10.75 -41.43
CA ALA A 23 -59.60 11.94 -41.90
C ALA A 23 -59.21 11.77 -43.38
N GLN A 24 -59.30 12.84 -44.15
CA GLN A 24 -59.19 12.79 -45.61
C GLN A 24 -57.80 12.25 -46.02
N GLU A 25 -56.75 12.73 -45.36
CA GLU A 25 -55.35 12.32 -45.50
C GLU A 25 -55.10 10.82 -45.24
N CYS A 26 -55.91 10.18 -44.40
CA CYS A 26 -55.82 8.73 -44.13
C CYS A 26 -56.59 7.86 -45.15
N SER A 27 -57.28 8.47 -46.11
CA SER A 27 -58.01 7.75 -47.16
C SER A 27 -57.13 7.53 -48.40
N PRO A 28 -57.39 6.50 -49.23
CA PRO A 28 -56.71 6.35 -50.52
C PRO A 28 -56.89 7.60 -51.39
N GLY A 29 -55.79 8.23 -51.80
CA GLY A 29 -55.77 9.51 -52.52
C GLY A 29 -55.75 10.77 -51.64
N GLY A 30 -55.81 10.64 -50.31
CA GLY A 30 -55.63 11.75 -49.37
C GLY A 30 -54.17 12.14 -49.09
N HIS A 31 -53.24 11.22 -49.37
CA HIS A 31 -51.79 11.41 -49.28
C HIS A 31 -51.12 10.95 -50.58
N ARG A 32 -49.92 11.45 -50.82
CA ARG A 32 -49.02 11.00 -51.88
C ARG A 32 -48.11 9.89 -51.34
N VAL A 33 -47.67 8.99 -52.22
CA VAL A 33 -46.66 7.98 -51.87
C VAL A 33 -45.28 8.48 -52.30
N LEU A 34 -44.32 8.51 -51.38
CA LEU A 34 -42.94 8.89 -51.62
C LEU A 34 -42.08 7.61 -51.65
N GLN A 35 -42.03 6.99 -52.83
CA GLN A 35 -41.34 5.71 -53.05
C GLN A 35 -40.03 5.94 -53.80
N ASN A 36 -38.91 5.78 -53.12
CA ASN A 36 -37.58 5.74 -53.71
C ASN A 36 -36.66 4.90 -52.79
N PRO A 37 -36.11 3.75 -53.23
CA PRO A 37 -35.27 2.90 -52.39
C PRO A 37 -34.03 3.58 -51.81
N HIS A 38 -33.48 4.58 -52.50
CA HIS A 38 -32.29 5.31 -52.03
C HIS A 38 -32.57 6.14 -50.77
N ARG A 39 -33.83 6.42 -50.40
CA ARG A 39 -34.20 7.10 -49.14
C ARG A 39 -33.96 6.27 -47.88
N SER A 40 -33.60 4.99 -48.04
CA SER A 40 -33.26 4.11 -46.92
C SER A 40 -32.10 4.65 -46.10
N VAL A 41 -32.22 4.63 -44.77
CA VAL A 41 -31.10 4.91 -43.84
C VAL A 41 -29.88 4.02 -44.09
N HIS A 42 -30.05 2.84 -44.68
CA HIS A 42 -28.95 1.93 -45.03
C HIS A 42 -28.32 2.19 -46.41
N PHE A 43 -28.81 3.18 -47.17
CA PHE A 43 -28.24 3.53 -48.47
C PHE A 43 -27.18 4.62 -48.34
N ASP A 44 -25.93 4.26 -48.62
CA ASP A 44 -24.79 5.19 -48.72
C ASP A 44 -24.79 5.92 -50.07
N SER A 45 -24.69 7.24 -50.02
CA SER A 45 -24.74 8.18 -51.15
C SER A 45 -23.37 8.74 -51.52
N LEU A 46 -22.30 8.38 -50.80
CA LEU A 46 -20.93 8.86 -51.04
C LEU A 46 -20.48 8.62 -52.50
N HIS A 47 -20.88 7.49 -53.09
CA HIS A 47 -20.61 7.18 -54.49
C HIS A 47 -21.41 8.02 -55.50
N LEU A 48 -22.61 8.49 -55.15
CA LEU A 48 -23.41 9.38 -56.01
C LEU A 48 -22.79 10.78 -56.11
N GLN A 49 -22.21 11.27 -55.00
CA GLN A 49 -21.52 12.56 -54.94
C GLN A 49 -20.31 12.65 -55.90
N GLN A 50 -19.70 11.51 -56.24
CA GLN A 50 -18.54 11.41 -57.13
C GLN A 50 -18.91 11.25 -58.62
N SER A 51 -20.16 10.91 -58.93
CA SER A 51 -20.56 10.46 -60.27
C SER A 51 -21.50 11.43 -60.99
N ALA A 52 -22.56 11.93 -60.34
CA ALA A 52 -23.35 13.06 -60.84
C ALA A 52 -24.17 13.73 -59.73
N THR A 53 -24.11 15.07 -59.64
CA THR A 53 -24.89 15.84 -58.66
C THR A 53 -26.41 15.79 -58.90
N GLN A 54 -26.85 15.29 -60.06
CA GLN A 54 -28.26 15.16 -60.44
C GLN A 54 -28.94 13.90 -59.88
N ASP A 55 -28.17 12.90 -59.43
CA ASP A 55 -28.71 11.65 -58.87
C ASP A 55 -28.92 11.71 -57.34
N LEU A 56 -28.59 12.85 -56.72
CA LEU A 56 -28.83 13.10 -55.29
C LEU A 56 -30.28 13.52 -55.04
N ILE A 57 -30.85 13.01 -53.94
CA ILE A 57 -32.20 13.34 -53.48
C ILE A 57 -32.19 14.75 -52.87
N CYS A 58 -32.79 15.69 -53.59
CA CYS A 58 -32.93 17.10 -53.21
C CYS A 58 -34.43 17.49 -53.11
N ASP A 59 -35.00 17.44 -51.91
CA ASP A 59 -36.42 17.71 -51.64
C ASP A 59 -36.80 19.21 -51.65
N HIS A 60 -35.93 20.11 -52.13
CA HIS A 60 -36.28 21.52 -52.38
C HIS A 60 -37.34 21.69 -53.47
N SER A 61 -37.61 20.63 -54.24
CA SER A 61 -38.63 20.53 -55.27
C SER A 61 -39.89 19.77 -54.81
N LEU A 62 -39.89 19.23 -53.59
CA LEU A 62 -41.00 18.44 -53.05
C LEU A 62 -42.19 19.34 -52.71
N ALA A 63 -43.21 19.32 -53.58
CA ALA A 63 -44.42 20.12 -53.39
C ALA A 63 -45.14 19.77 -52.07
N ALA A 64 -45.41 20.76 -51.22
CA ALA A 64 -45.98 20.54 -49.90
C ALA A 64 -47.30 19.72 -49.91
N GLY A 65 -47.46 18.84 -48.92
CA GLY A 65 -48.63 17.97 -48.80
C GLY A 65 -48.42 16.78 -47.86
N TRP A 66 -49.44 15.94 -47.69
CA TRP A 66 -49.34 14.70 -46.93
C TRP A 66 -48.65 13.61 -47.75
N TYR A 67 -47.64 12.97 -47.16
CA TYR A 67 -46.84 11.91 -47.76
C TYR A 67 -46.78 10.65 -46.88
N ARG A 68 -46.69 9.49 -47.52
CA ARG A 68 -46.38 8.19 -46.92
C ARG A 68 -45.16 7.59 -47.61
N PHE A 69 -44.19 7.09 -46.87
CA PHE A 69 -42.96 6.52 -47.44
C PHE A 69 -43.14 5.04 -47.80
N LEU A 70 -42.45 4.59 -48.86
CA LEU A 70 -42.25 3.17 -49.18
C LEU A 70 -40.79 2.94 -49.64
N ILE A 71 -40.21 1.81 -49.22
CA ILE A 71 -38.88 1.34 -49.63
C ILE A 71 -39.03 -0.07 -50.19
N PHE A 72 -38.65 -0.30 -51.45
CA PHE A 72 -38.85 -1.59 -52.15
C PHE A 72 -40.28 -2.16 -51.95
N ASP A 73 -41.29 -1.31 -52.15
CA ASP A 73 -42.72 -1.59 -51.97
C ASP A 73 -43.16 -1.96 -50.53
N ARG A 74 -42.24 -1.96 -49.55
CA ARG A 74 -42.54 -2.16 -48.12
C ARG A 74 -42.90 -0.85 -47.42
N PRO A 75 -43.78 -0.87 -46.39
CA PRO A 75 -44.01 0.24 -45.49
C PRO A 75 -42.70 0.80 -44.91
N ALA A 76 -42.60 2.14 -44.86
CA ALA A 76 -41.46 2.82 -44.25
C ALA A 76 -41.94 4.07 -43.48
N GLU A 77 -41.17 4.46 -42.47
CA GLU A 77 -41.44 5.60 -41.57
C GLU A 77 -40.22 6.51 -41.51
N MET A 78 -40.39 7.78 -41.10
CA MET A 78 -39.23 8.65 -40.87
C MET A 78 -38.45 8.16 -39.63
N PRO A 79 -37.13 7.96 -39.70
CA PRO A 79 -36.34 7.46 -38.57
C PRO A 79 -36.35 8.48 -37.42
N THR A 80 -36.47 7.98 -36.19
CA THR A 80 -36.52 8.81 -34.96
C THR A 80 -35.16 8.98 -34.28
N LYS A 81 -34.08 8.56 -34.95
CA LYS A 81 -32.69 8.69 -34.50
C LYS A 81 -31.89 9.50 -35.53
N CYS A 82 -30.84 10.17 -35.07
CA CYS A 82 -29.94 10.90 -35.95
C CYS A 82 -29.27 9.97 -36.98
N VAL A 83 -29.40 10.32 -38.25
CA VAL A 83 -28.79 9.63 -39.38
C VAL A 83 -27.42 10.24 -39.68
N GLU A 84 -26.46 9.45 -40.16
CA GLU A 84 -25.14 9.94 -40.59
C GLU A 84 -25.20 10.72 -41.91
N MET A 85 -24.30 11.70 -42.10
CA MET A 85 -24.20 12.42 -43.37
C MET A 85 -23.96 11.46 -44.54
N ASN A 86 -24.41 11.85 -45.73
CA ASN A 86 -24.30 11.06 -46.96
C ASN A 86 -25.18 9.80 -47.00
N HIS A 87 -26.12 9.60 -46.08
CA HIS A 87 -27.12 8.52 -46.16
C HIS A 87 -28.45 9.01 -46.80
N CYS A 88 -29.39 8.08 -47.04
CA CYS A 88 -30.73 8.35 -47.59
C CYS A 88 -30.74 8.99 -49.00
N GLY A 89 -29.70 8.75 -49.79
CA GLY A 89 -29.58 9.25 -51.17
C GLY A 89 -29.22 10.73 -51.26
N THR A 90 -28.84 11.39 -50.17
CA THR A 90 -28.66 12.84 -50.08
C THR A 90 -27.38 13.20 -49.31
N GLN A 91 -26.99 14.48 -49.30
CA GLN A 91 -25.86 14.97 -48.51
C GLN A 91 -26.28 15.29 -47.06
N ALA A 92 -27.46 15.93 -46.92
CA ALA A 92 -28.04 16.35 -45.66
C ALA A 92 -29.33 15.55 -45.38
N PRO A 93 -29.24 14.41 -44.68
CA PRO A 93 -30.40 13.58 -44.36
C PRO A 93 -31.27 14.22 -43.29
N ILE A 94 -32.59 14.21 -43.53
CA ILE A 94 -33.60 14.72 -42.62
C ILE A 94 -34.29 13.54 -41.91
N TRP A 95 -34.23 13.55 -40.58
CA TRP A 95 -34.82 12.57 -39.67
C TRP A 95 -35.81 13.26 -38.71
N LEU A 96 -36.61 12.50 -37.97
CA LEU A 96 -37.65 13.02 -37.07
C LEU A 96 -37.14 13.10 -35.62
N SER A 97 -36.94 14.30 -35.11
CA SER A 97 -36.49 14.48 -33.73
C SER A 97 -37.65 14.45 -32.74
N LEU A 98 -37.46 13.65 -31.69
CA LEU A 98 -38.33 13.52 -30.54
C LEU A 98 -37.56 13.99 -29.30
N ARG A 99 -38.10 14.95 -28.56
CA ARG A 99 -37.59 15.30 -27.22
C ARG A 99 -37.91 14.19 -26.23
N GLU A 100 -37.24 14.17 -25.06
CA GLU A 100 -37.38 13.12 -24.05
C GLU A 100 -38.82 12.89 -23.55
N SER A 101 -39.70 13.88 -23.69
CA SER A 101 -41.13 13.83 -23.35
C SER A 101 -42.08 13.70 -24.56
N GLU A 102 -41.56 13.57 -25.78
CA GLU A 102 -42.34 13.57 -27.04
C GLU A 102 -42.43 12.18 -27.67
N THR A 103 -43.58 11.53 -27.55
CA THR A 103 -43.91 10.31 -28.31
C THR A 103 -44.48 10.62 -29.70
N LEU A 104 -44.47 9.62 -30.59
CA LEU A 104 -45.26 9.62 -31.83
C LEU A 104 -46.78 9.65 -31.53
N PRO A 105 -47.62 10.22 -32.42
CA PRO A 105 -49.06 10.34 -32.21
C PRO A 105 -49.78 8.99 -32.07
N ALA A 106 -50.79 8.94 -31.20
CA ALA A 106 -51.67 7.79 -31.02
C ALA A 106 -52.60 7.57 -32.24
N PRO A 107 -53.13 6.35 -32.49
CA PRO A 107 -54.02 6.09 -33.63
C PRO A 107 -55.20 7.07 -33.73
N GLY A 108 -55.25 7.81 -34.84
CA GLY A 108 -56.22 8.87 -35.11
C GLY A 108 -55.76 10.30 -34.78
N GLU A 109 -54.66 10.49 -34.05
CA GLU A 109 -54.13 11.79 -33.62
C GLU A 109 -53.24 12.46 -34.70
N ILE A 110 -53.26 13.80 -34.77
CA ILE A 110 -52.22 14.61 -35.43
C ILE A 110 -51.35 15.25 -34.36
N LYS A 111 -50.02 15.15 -34.50
CA LYS A 111 -49.05 15.85 -33.65
C LYS A 111 -48.06 16.65 -34.51
N GLN A 112 -47.74 17.87 -34.11
CA GLN A 112 -46.65 18.64 -34.69
C GLN A 112 -45.33 18.22 -34.02
N LEU A 113 -44.31 17.94 -34.82
CA LEU A 113 -42.98 17.50 -34.40
C LEU A 113 -41.90 18.26 -35.19
N THR A 114 -40.63 18.12 -34.78
CA THR A 114 -39.49 18.77 -35.45
C THR A 114 -38.71 17.72 -36.23
N ALA A 115 -38.61 17.89 -37.55
CA ALA A 115 -37.63 17.18 -38.36
C ALA A 115 -36.29 17.94 -38.34
N CYS A 116 -35.19 17.20 -38.27
CA CYS A 116 -33.83 17.70 -38.12
C CYS A 116 -32.98 17.26 -39.32
N ALA A 117 -32.20 18.19 -39.91
CA ALA A 117 -31.19 17.85 -40.90
C ALA A 117 -29.81 17.71 -40.25
N THR A 118 -29.12 16.59 -40.52
CA THR A 118 -27.74 16.36 -40.08
C THR A 118 -26.75 17.13 -40.96
N TRP A 119 -25.75 17.78 -40.36
CA TRP A 119 -24.64 18.42 -41.08
C TRP A 119 -23.33 18.46 -40.25
N GLN A 120 -22.20 18.59 -40.94
CA GLN A 120 -20.88 18.78 -40.34
C GLN A 120 -20.08 19.78 -41.18
N PHE A 121 -19.42 20.73 -40.52
CA PHE A 121 -18.56 21.70 -41.19
C PHE A 121 -17.15 21.12 -41.41
N LEU A 122 -16.55 21.43 -42.57
CA LEU A 122 -15.25 20.92 -43.05
C LEU A 122 -14.03 21.15 -42.13
N LEU A 123 -14.20 21.85 -41.01
CA LEU A 123 -13.16 22.18 -40.03
C LEU A 123 -13.56 21.84 -38.58
N SER A 124 -14.69 21.14 -38.36
CA SER A 124 -15.10 20.70 -37.02
C SER A 124 -15.18 19.18 -36.90
N THR A 125 -14.70 18.67 -35.77
CA THR A 125 -14.89 17.27 -35.33
C THR A 125 -16.29 17.03 -34.74
N THR A 126 -17.05 18.08 -34.43
CA THR A 126 -18.42 17.96 -33.90
C THR A 126 -19.45 17.95 -35.03
N LYS A 127 -20.06 16.79 -35.25
CA LYS A 127 -21.27 16.63 -36.08
C LYS A 127 -22.47 17.29 -35.39
N ASP A 128 -23.26 18.08 -36.12
CA ASP A 128 -24.57 18.57 -35.64
C ASP A 128 -25.69 17.73 -36.26
N CYS A 129 -26.43 17.02 -35.41
CA CYS A 129 -27.57 16.20 -35.80
C CYS A 129 -28.84 17.00 -36.13
N CYS A 130 -28.91 18.30 -35.80
CA CYS A 130 -30.09 19.13 -36.00
C CYS A 130 -29.76 20.59 -36.36
N LEU A 131 -28.82 20.80 -37.28
CA LEU A 131 -28.40 22.14 -37.72
C LEU A 131 -29.55 22.92 -38.36
N PHE A 132 -30.45 22.23 -39.07
CA PHE A 132 -31.69 22.81 -39.62
C PHE A 132 -32.92 22.12 -39.03
N GLN A 133 -33.85 22.92 -38.52
CA GLN A 133 -35.12 22.47 -37.93
C GLN A 133 -36.29 22.77 -38.88
N ILE A 134 -37.08 21.74 -39.19
CA ILE A 134 -38.21 21.81 -40.13
C ILE A 134 -39.48 21.34 -39.39
N PRO A 135 -40.54 22.16 -39.29
CA PRO A 135 -41.78 21.75 -38.65
C PRO A 135 -42.56 20.77 -39.53
N VAL A 136 -42.88 19.58 -39.00
CA VAL A 136 -43.63 18.53 -39.71
C VAL A 136 -44.84 18.12 -38.85
N PHE A 137 -46.01 17.99 -39.47
CA PHE A 137 -47.16 17.37 -38.81
C PHE A 137 -47.20 15.89 -39.16
N VAL A 138 -47.34 15.04 -38.15
CA VAL A 138 -47.47 13.59 -38.31
C VAL A 138 -48.88 13.19 -37.90
N ARG A 139 -49.59 12.42 -38.74
CA ARG A 139 -50.85 11.77 -38.38
C ARG A 139 -50.68 10.27 -38.34
N ASN A 140 -51.15 9.64 -37.27
CA ASN A 140 -51.26 8.20 -37.19
C ASN A 140 -52.61 7.75 -37.77
N CYS A 141 -52.59 7.03 -38.90
CA CYS A 141 -53.79 6.47 -39.55
C CYS A 141 -54.13 5.05 -39.06
N GLY A 142 -53.55 4.60 -37.95
CA GLY A 142 -53.77 3.29 -37.31
C GLY A 142 -52.91 2.16 -37.88
N GLN A 143 -52.77 2.08 -39.21
CA GLN A 143 -51.92 1.09 -39.90
C GLN A 143 -50.64 1.67 -40.51
N PHE A 144 -50.49 3.00 -40.50
CA PHE A 144 -49.34 3.73 -41.04
C PHE A 144 -49.39 5.19 -40.57
N PHE A 145 -48.26 5.89 -40.59
CA PHE A 145 -48.22 7.34 -40.45
C PHE A 145 -48.26 8.05 -41.81
N VAL A 146 -48.79 9.27 -41.82
CA VAL A 146 -48.62 10.23 -42.91
C VAL A 146 -47.99 11.51 -42.36
N TYR A 147 -47.12 12.12 -43.18
CA TYR A 147 -46.28 13.25 -42.81
C TYR A 147 -46.60 14.44 -43.71
N LEU A 148 -46.92 15.60 -43.13
CA LEU A 148 -47.13 16.85 -43.86
C LEU A 148 -45.77 17.48 -44.14
N LEU A 149 -45.18 17.11 -45.28
CA LEU A 149 -43.84 17.55 -45.68
C LEU A 149 -43.91 18.88 -46.45
N GLN A 150 -42.79 19.60 -46.44
CA GLN A 150 -42.59 20.89 -47.13
C GLN A 150 -41.27 20.88 -47.93
N PRO A 151 -41.11 21.72 -48.97
CA PRO A 151 -39.86 21.79 -49.72
C PRO A 151 -38.69 22.23 -48.83
N THR A 152 -37.52 21.60 -48.98
CA THR A 152 -36.35 21.85 -48.13
C THR A 152 -35.55 23.10 -48.57
N GLN A 153 -34.84 23.73 -47.62
CA GLN A 153 -34.00 24.90 -47.92
C GLN A 153 -32.65 24.50 -48.54
N GLY A 154 -32.68 24.10 -49.83
CA GLY A 154 -31.54 23.53 -50.54
C GLY A 154 -31.59 22.00 -50.63
N CYS A 155 -30.53 21.37 -51.15
CA CYS A 155 -30.49 19.92 -51.34
C CYS A 155 -30.31 19.18 -50.00
N MET A 156 -31.45 18.86 -49.39
CA MET A 156 -31.61 17.93 -48.27
C MET A 156 -32.62 16.86 -48.68
N GLY A 157 -32.66 15.72 -48.00
CA GLY A 157 -33.58 14.64 -48.32
C GLY A 157 -34.26 14.04 -47.10
N TYR A 158 -35.59 13.90 -47.14
CA TYR A 158 -36.34 13.17 -46.11
C TYR A 158 -36.01 11.67 -46.17
N CYS A 159 -35.38 11.17 -45.10
CA CYS A 159 -35.07 9.76 -44.90
C CYS A 159 -36.32 8.92 -44.64
N ALA A 160 -36.20 7.63 -44.91
CA ALA A 160 -37.11 6.62 -44.42
C ALA A 160 -36.37 5.36 -43.94
N GLU A 161 -36.96 4.69 -42.96
CA GLU A 161 -36.52 3.41 -42.41
C GLU A 161 -37.65 2.40 -42.65
N ALA A 162 -37.33 1.23 -43.22
CA ALA A 162 -38.33 0.23 -43.55
C ALA A 162 -38.86 -0.43 -42.28
N ILE A 163 -40.18 -0.51 -42.12
CA ILE A 163 -40.78 -1.21 -40.99
C ILE A 163 -40.46 -2.69 -41.16
N SER A 164 -39.76 -3.28 -40.18
CA SER A 164 -39.50 -4.72 -40.18
C SER A 164 -40.78 -5.51 -39.92
N ASP A 165 -40.95 -6.65 -40.60
CA ASP A 165 -42.16 -7.49 -40.57
C ASP A 165 -42.31 -8.28 -39.24
N ALA A 166 -42.26 -7.57 -38.12
CA ALA A 166 -42.13 -8.11 -36.77
C ALA A 166 -43.26 -7.63 -35.81
N LYS A 167 -44.48 -7.40 -36.33
CA LYS A 167 -45.69 -7.20 -35.49
C LYS A 167 -47.07 -7.34 -36.18
N SER A 168 -47.32 -8.43 -36.91
CA SER A 168 -48.62 -9.15 -36.90
C SER A 168 -48.65 -10.32 -37.89
N HIS A 169 -49.47 -11.34 -37.61
CA HIS A 169 -49.63 -12.54 -38.45
C HIS A 169 -50.69 -12.33 -39.55
N PRO A 170 -50.50 -12.96 -40.71
CA PRO A 170 -51.56 -13.62 -41.47
C PRO A 170 -51.65 -15.13 -41.15
N CYS A 171 -52.79 -15.76 -41.42
CA CYS A 171 -52.90 -17.23 -41.38
C CYS A 171 -51.91 -17.86 -42.40
N SER A 172 -51.27 -18.98 -42.05
CA SER A 172 -50.21 -19.60 -42.86
C SER A 172 -50.78 -20.57 -43.92
N SER A 173 -49.92 -21.03 -44.83
CA SER A 173 -50.26 -21.71 -46.11
C SER A 173 -51.06 -23.03 -46.07
N ASP A 174 -51.51 -23.47 -44.89
CA ASP A 174 -52.22 -24.74 -44.67
C ASP A 174 -53.71 -24.51 -44.30
N GLU A 175 -54.23 -23.28 -44.38
CA GLU A 175 -55.57 -22.89 -43.90
C GLU A 175 -56.34 -22.12 -45.01
N ILE A 176 -57.65 -22.41 -45.17
CA ILE A 176 -58.53 -21.74 -46.16
C ILE A 176 -59.65 -21.02 -45.41
N GLU A 177 -59.92 -19.78 -45.79
CA GLU A 177 -60.95 -18.92 -45.24
C GLU A 177 -62.36 -19.34 -45.70
N VAL A 178 -63.27 -19.59 -44.76
CA VAL A 178 -64.70 -19.85 -45.03
C VAL A 178 -65.54 -19.02 -44.05
N GLU A 179 -66.39 -18.15 -44.57
CA GLU A 179 -67.33 -17.28 -43.83
C GLU A 179 -66.74 -16.40 -42.69
N GLY A 180 -65.41 -16.29 -42.58
CA GLY A 180 -64.72 -15.30 -41.75
C GLY A 180 -63.82 -15.85 -40.63
N ASP A 181 -63.74 -17.17 -40.44
CA ASP A 181 -62.83 -17.82 -39.49
C ASP A 181 -61.72 -18.61 -40.23
N CYS A 182 -60.46 -18.51 -39.76
CA CYS A 182 -59.38 -19.43 -40.16
C CYS A 182 -59.52 -20.76 -39.41
N VAL A 183 -59.69 -21.87 -40.13
CA VAL A 183 -59.78 -23.22 -39.55
C VAL A 183 -58.55 -24.04 -39.91
N ARG A 184 -57.83 -24.51 -38.88
CA ARG A 184 -56.60 -25.28 -39.03
C ARG A 184 -56.77 -26.66 -39.64
N GLN A 185 -56.06 -26.91 -40.74
CA GLN A 185 -55.55 -28.24 -41.03
C GLN A 185 -54.25 -28.46 -40.22
N LEU A 186 -54.24 -29.48 -39.35
CA LEU A 186 -53.20 -29.70 -38.33
C LEU A 186 -51.88 -30.27 -38.91
N SER A 187 -50.98 -29.40 -39.41
CA SER A 187 -49.63 -29.85 -39.85
C SER A 187 -48.44 -28.92 -39.55
N ALA A 188 -48.64 -27.63 -39.27
CA ALA A 188 -47.56 -26.67 -39.03
C ALA A 188 -46.57 -27.13 -37.93
N SER A 189 -45.28 -27.27 -38.27
CA SER A 189 -44.24 -27.64 -37.31
C SER A 189 -43.83 -26.46 -36.45
N LEU A 190 -44.48 -26.31 -35.30
CA LEU A 190 -43.97 -25.52 -34.18
C LEU A 190 -42.50 -25.89 -33.90
N THR A 191 -41.65 -24.88 -33.76
CA THR A 191 -40.38 -25.02 -33.04
C THR A 191 -40.68 -25.15 -31.54
N PRO A 192 -39.87 -25.91 -30.78
CA PRO A 192 -39.98 -25.88 -29.32
C PRO A 192 -39.53 -24.51 -28.79
N PRO A 193 -40.07 -24.08 -27.64
CA PRO A 193 -39.52 -22.92 -26.93
C PRO A 193 -38.04 -23.16 -26.57
N PRO A 194 -37.22 -22.10 -26.45
CA PRO A 194 -35.85 -22.23 -25.96
C PRO A 194 -35.83 -22.66 -24.49
N PRO A 195 -34.73 -23.27 -24.01
CA PRO A 195 -34.56 -23.61 -22.59
C PRO A 195 -34.42 -22.33 -21.73
N GLY A 196 -34.52 -22.50 -20.41
CA GLY A 196 -33.98 -21.50 -19.47
C GLY A 196 -32.48 -21.29 -19.67
N ARG A 197 -31.92 -20.20 -19.12
CA ARG A 197 -30.47 -19.98 -19.17
C ARG A 197 -29.76 -21.16 -18.51
N PRO A 198 -28.79 -21.82 -19.17
CA PRO A 198 -28.03 -22.89 -18.53
C PRO A 198 -27.14 -22.37 -17.40
N GLU A 199 -27.12 -23.10 -16.30
CA GLU A 199 -26.22 -22.89 -15.16
C GLU A 199 -25.19 -24.03 -15.13
N VAL A 200 -23.93 -23.69 -14.86
CA VAL A 200 -22.83 -24.66 -14.73
C VAL A 200 -22.47 -24.78 -13.25
N VAL A 201 -22.69 -25.97 -12.69
CA VAL A 201 -22.49 -26.32 -11.28
C VAL A 201 -21.54 -27.51 -11.20
N VAL A 202 -20.68 -27.58 -10.19
CA VAL A 202 -19.72 -28.67 -10.04
C VAL A 202 -20.27 -29.77 -9.13
N GLU A 203 -20.20 -31.01 -9.59
CA GLU A 203 -20.61 -32.22 -8.85
C GLU A 203 -19.42 -33.17 -8.68
N LEU A 204 -19.30 -33.76 -7.48
CA LEU A 204 -18.31 -34.80 -7.17
C LEU A 204 -19.01 -36.17 -7.24
N ILE A 205 -18.62 -37.01 -8.21
CA ILE A 205 -19.21 -38.33 -8.44
C ILE A 205 -18.10 -39.37 -8.36
N GLU A 206 -18.20 -40.29 -7.40
CA GLU A 206 -17.24 -41.41 -7.22
C GLU A 206 -15.76 -40.97 -7.15
N SER A 207 -15.49 -39.82 -6.50
CA SER A 207 -14.17 -39.16 -6.43
C SER A 207 -13.62 -38.60 -7.75
N ARG A 208 -14.48 -38.37 -8.75
CA ARG A 208 -14.17 -37.62 -9.99
C ARG A 208 -15.02 -36.36 -10.07
N VAL A 209 -14.45 -35.28 -10.60
CA VAL A 209 -15.11 -33.97 -10.67
C VAL A 209 -15.78 -33.79 -12.03
N PHE A 210 -17.06 -33.40 -12.02
CA PHE A 210 -17.83 -33.11 -13.23
C PHE A 210 -18.42 -31.70 -13.18
N CYS A 211 -18.25 -30.96 -14.27
CA CYS A 211 -19.06 -29.78 -14.54
C CYS A 211 -20.42 -30.25 -15.07
N ARG A 212 -21.49 -29.97 -14.32
CA ARG A 212 -22.88 -30.20 -14.73
C ARG A 212 -23.48 -28.93 -15.28
N CYS A 213 -23.88 -28.97 -16.55
CA CYS A 213 -24.70 -27.93 -17.14
C CYS A 213 -26.17 -28.33 -17.04
N ALA A 214 -27.01 -27.54 -16.38
CA ALA A 214 -28.45 -27.78 -16.22
C ALA A 214 -29.27 -26.54 -16.59
N PHE A 215 -30.52 -26.72 -16.99
CA PHE A 215 -31.42 -25.64 -17.39
C PHE A 215 -32.90 -26.00 -17.17
N ASP A 216 -33.73 -24.99 -16.95
CA ASP A 216 -35.18 -25.17 -16.90
C ASP A 216 -35.75 -25.58 -18.26
N VAL A 217 -36.66 -26.56 -18.24
CA VAL A 217 -37.41 -27.01 -19.42
C VAL A 217 -38.80 -26.39 -19.41
N PRO A 218 -39.18 -25.59 -20.43
CA PRO A 218 -40.53 -25.07 -20.54
C PRO A 218 -41.57 -26.20 -20.61
N PRO A 219 -42.79 -26.03 -20.06
CA PRO A 219 -43.81 -27.07 -20.09
C PRO A 219 -44.29 -27.37 -21.52
N THR A 220 -43.99 -28.57 -22.02
CA THR A 220 -44.38 -29.01 -23.38
C THR A 220 -45.09 -30.37 -23.38
N ASN A 221 -46.24 -30.46 -24.05
CA ASN A 221 -47.02 -31.71 -24.19
C ASN A 221 -46.39 -32.78 -25.11
N ASN A 222 -45.23 -32.49 -25.70
CA ASN A 222 -44.50 -33.38 -26.61
C ASN A 222 -43.18 -33.82 -25.99
N SER A 223 -42.77 -35.06 -26.26
CA SER A 223 -41.42 -35.53 -25.90
C SER A 223 -40.34 -34.73 -26.64
N VAL A 224 -39.52 -34.01 -25.88
CA VAL A 224 -38.40 -33.21 -26.35
C VAL A 224 -37.06 -33.93 -26.13
N GLY A 225 -36.06 -33.54 -26.90
CA GLY A 225 -34.65 -33.80 -26.65
C GLY A 225 -33.86 -32.49 -26.63
N PHE A 226 -32.62 -32.58 -26.20
CA PHE A 226 -31.72 -31.45 -25.98
C PHE A 226 -30.42 -31.67 -26.74
N ILE A 227 -29.90 -30.62 -27.38
CA ILE A 227 -28.54 -30.58 -27.90
C ILE A 227 -27.77 -29.61 -27.01
N ILE A 228 -26.72 -30.12 -26.39
CA ILE A 228 -25.91 -29.39 -25.40
C ILE A 228 -24.46 -29.40 -25.91
N ALA A 229 -23.87 -28.22 -26.05
CA ALA A 229 -22.50 -28.02 -26.49
C ALA A 229 -21.70 -27.31 -25.41
N TRP A 230 -20.55 -27.85 -25.07
CA TRP A 230 -19.57 -27.27 -24.16
C TRP A 230 -18.45 -26.62 -24.97
N SER A 231 -18.04 -25.42 -24.56
CA SER A 231 -16.85 -24.75 -25.10
C SER A 231 -16.00 -24.14 -23.99
N ARG A 232 -14.71 -23.96 -24.27
CA ARG A 232 -13.79 -23.18 -23.43
C ARG A 232 -13.30 -21.94 -24.16
N LEU A 233 -12.88 -20.93 -23.42
CA LEU A 233 -12.17 -19.78 -23.95
C LEU A 233 -10.67 -20.12 -24.07
N SER A 234 -10.09 -19.97 -25.26
CA SER A 234 -8.65 -20.10 -25.46
C SER A 234 -7.91 -18.82 -25.05
N SER A 235 -6.58 -18.90 -24.92
CA SER A 235 -5.71 -17.75 -24.65
C SER A 235 -5.64 -16.70 -25.78
N GLN A 236 -6.42 -16.88 -26.85
CA GLN A 236 -6.63 -15.91 -27.94
C GLN A 236 -8.05 -15.33 -27.94
N GLU A 237 -8.81 -15.47 -26.84
CA GLU A 237 -10.22 -15.05 -26.71
C GLU A 237 -11.17 -15.76 -27.70
N VAL A 238 -10.79 -16.93 -28.22
CA VAL A 238 -11.60 -17.73 -29.15
C VAL A 238 -12.28 -18.88 -28.40
N LYS A 239 -13.58 -19.10 -28.64
CA LYS A 239 -14.29 -20.26 -28.06
C LYS A 239 -14.01 -21.54 -28.83
N GLU A 240 -13.42 -22.52 -28.16
CA GLU A 240 -13.14 -23.88 -28.68
C GLU A 240 -14.25 -24.84 -28.21
N GLU A 241 -14.94 -25.54 -29.12
CA GLU A 241 -15.92 -26.58 -28.74
C GLU A 241 -15.19 -27.83 -28.20
N LEU A 242 -15.50 -28.22 -26.97
CA LEU A 242 -14.93 -29.39 -26.30
C LEU A 242 -15.78 -30.65 -26.51
N LYS A 243 -17.11 -30.51 -26.47
CA LYS A 243 -18.04 -31.63 -26.48
C LYS A 243 -19.44 -31.16 -26.89
N GLN A 244 -19.98 -31.72 -27.97
CA GLN A 244 -21.41 -31.63 -28.29
C GLN A 244 -22.09 -32.99 -28.07
N GLU A 245 -23.21 -33.00 -27.35
CA GLU A 245 -24.04 -34.19 -27.15
C GLU A 245 -25.52 -33.96 -27.44
N THR A 246 -26.23 -35.03 -27.75
CA THR A 246 -27.69 -35.06 -27.97
C THR A 246 -28.32 -36.00 -26.96
N THR A 247 -29.16 -35.48 -26.07
CA THR A 247 -29.67 -36.18 -24.88
C THR A 247 -31.17 -35.97 -24.67
N VAL A 248 -31.80 -36.83 -23.87
CA VAL A 248 -33.19 -36.66 -23.40
C VAL A 248 -33.27 -36.11 -21.98
N ARG A 249 -32.13 -35.83 -21.35
CA ARG A 249 -32.04 -35.24 -20.00
C ARG A 249 -31.85 -33.73 -20.11
N ALA A 250 -32.45 -32.97 -19.21
CA ALA A 250 -32.31 -31.51 -19.11
C ALA A 250 -30.96 -31.05 -18.51
N TYR A 251 -29.91 -31.87 -18.68
CA TYR A 251 -28.57 -31.57 -18.21
C TYR A 251 -27.52 -32.39 -18.97
N SER A 252 -26.29 -31.86 -18.99
CA SER A 252 -25.08 -32.52 -19.48
C SER A 252 -24.03 -32.62 -18.37
N LEU A 253 -23.11 -33.58 -18.49
CA LEU A 253 -21.90 -33.68 -17.69
C LEU A 253 -20.67 -33.57 -18.59
N LEU A 254 -19.70 -32.75 -18.19
CA LEU A 254 -18.34 -32.68 -18.72
C LEU A 254 -17.38 -33.01 -17.58
N GLU A 255 -16.42 -33.90 -17.83
CA GLU A 255 -15.43 -34.29 -16.82
C GLU A 255 -14.28 -33.28 -16.76
N LEU A 256 -13.80 -32.98 -15.55
CA LEU A 256 -12.59 -32.20 -15.32
C LEU A 256 -11.40 -33.15 -15.24
N ASP A 257 -10.87 -33.51 -16.42
CA ASP A 257 -9.93 -34.63 -16.62
C ASP A 257 -8.45 -34.22 -16.75
N GLY A 258 -8.12 -32.93 -16.67
CA GLY A 258 -6.78 -32.38 -16.84
C GLY A 258 -6.23 -32.43 -18.28
N ILE A 259 -6.96 -33.05 -19.23
CA ILE A 259 -6.51 -33.31 -20.60
C ILE A 259 -7.32 -32.44 -21.58
N ASN A 260 -8.64 -32.63 -21.58
CA ASN A 260 -9.59 -31.86 -22.37
C ASN A 260 -10.02 -30.58 -21.63
N LEU A 261 -10.13 -30.65 -20.29
CA LEU A 261 -10.49 -29.53 -19.42
C LEU A 261 -9.53 -29.44 -18.22
N ARG A 262 -9.00 -28.26 -17.96
CA ARG A 262 -7.95 -28.01 -16.95
C ARG A 262 -8.35 -26.98 -15.90
N LEU A 263 -7.66 -27.00 -14.76
CA LEU A 263 -7.71 -25.88 -13.83
C LEU A 263 -7.12 -24.62 -14.49
N GLY A 264 -7.83 -23.50 -14.36
CA GLY A 264 -7.61 -22.25 -15.11
C GLY A 264 -8.58 -22.06 -16.29
N ASP A 265 -9.22 -23.11 -16.82
CA ASP A 265 -10.10 -22.98 -17.98
C ASP A 265 -11.39 -22.20 -17.66
N ARG A 266 -11.81 -21.37 -18.63
CA ARG A 266 -13.09 -20.63 -18.62
C ARG A 266 -14.07 -21.30 -19.58
N ILE A 267 -15.23 -21.71 -19.07
CA ILE A 267 -16.15 -22.66 -19.69
C ILE A 267 -17.50 -22.00 -19.97
N PHE A 268 -18.10 -22.34 -21.10
CA PHE A 268 -19.47 -21.99 -21.47
C PHE A 268 -20.25 -23.25 -21.87
N CYS A 269 -21.50 -23.34 -21.46
CA CYS A 269 -22.45 -24.35 -21.92
C CYS A 269 -23.56 -23.70 -22.74
N MET A 270 -23.83 -24.23 -23.93
CA MET A 270 -24.90 -23.81 -24.82
C MET A 270 -25.93 -24.93 -24.98
N ALA A 271 -27.21 -24.65 -24.72
CA ALA A 271 -28.30 -25.61 -24.81
C ALA A 271 -29.39 -25.20 -25.81
N SER A 272 -29.95 -26.17 -26.53
CA SER A 272 -31.11 -26.00 -27.42
C SER A 272 -32.05 -27.21 -27.35
N ILE A 273 -33.34 -26.99 -27.60
CA ILE A 273 -34.40 -28.00 -27.53
C ILE A 273 -34.80 -28.43 -28.95
N PHE A 274 -35.14 -29.70 -29.16
CA PHE A 274 -35.79 -30.21 -30.37
C PHE A 274 -36.92 -31.18 -30.02
N PHE A 275 -37.89 -31.40 -30.91
CA PHE A 275 -38.91 -32.42 -30.71
C PHE A 275 -38.40 -33.79 -31.19
N LEU A 276 -38.52 -34.85 -30.37
CA LEU A 276 -38.01 -36.19 -30.73
C LEU A 276 -38.64 -36.75 -32.03
N LYS A 277 -39.86 -36.31 -32.37
CA LYS A 277 -40.56 -36.67 -33.62
C LYS A 277 -40.13 -35.86 -34.86
N LYS A 278 -39.39 -34.76 -34.68
CA LYS A 278 -38.89 -33.85 -35.75
C LYS A 278 -37.52 -33.25 -35.36
N PRO A 279 -36.42 -34.04 -35.29
CA PRO A 279 -35.13 -33.59 -34.74
C PRO A 279 -34.41 -32.50 -35.53
N HIS A 280 -34.81 -32.26 -36.79
CA HIS A 280 -34.33 -31.13 -37.59
C HIS A 280 -34.92 -29.77 -37.15
N VAL A 281 -35.99 -29.77 -36.33
CA VAL A 281 -36.69 -28.58 -35.85
C VAL A 281 -36.19 -28.26 -34.43
N LYS A 282 -35.25 -27.31 -34.34
CA LYS A 282 -34.58 -26.89 -33.11
C LYS A 282 -35.09 -25.53 -32.62
N SER A 283 -34.97 -25.24 -31.32
CA SER A 283 -35.12 -23.90 -30.75
C SER A 283 -33.92 -23.01 -31.07
N LEU A 284 -34.00 -21.73 -30.69
CA LEU A 284 -32.79 -20.94 -30.43
C LEU A 284 -31.93 -21.63 -29.36
N ALA A 285 -30.61 -21.51 -29.50
CA ALA A 285 -29.66 -21.94 -28.50
C ALA A 285 -29.40 -20.82 -27.48
N ILE A 286 -29.30 -21.17 -26.19
CA ILE A 286 -29.06 -20.25 -25.08
C ILE A 286 -27.76 -20.65 -24.40
N GLU A 287 -26.89 -19.68 -24.13
CA GLU A 287 -25.59 -19.87 -23.47
C GLU A 287 -25.65 -19.56 -21.97
N SER A 288 -24.82 -20.25 -21.19
CA SER A 288 -24.59 -20.00 -19.77
C SER A 288 -23.84 -18.69 -19.51
N GLN A 289 -23.69 -18.33 -18.24
CA GLN A 289 -22.60 -17.44 -17.83
C GLN A 289 -21.25 -18.15 -17.92
N GLU A 290 -20.15 -17.39 -17.92
CA GLU A 290 -18.79 -17.92 -17.84
C GLU A 290 -18.58 -18.64 -16.51
N PHE A 291 -18.19 -19.92 -16.55
CA PHE A 291 -17.74 -20.66 -15.39
C PHE A 291 -16.22 -20.85 -15.45
N PHE A 292 -15.50 -20.36 -14.44
CA PHE A 292 -14.06 -20.61 -14.31
C PHE A 292 -13.83 -21.82 -13.41
N ALA A 293 -13.03 -22.79 -13.86
CA ALA A 293 -12.65 -23.97 -13.10
C ALA A 293 -11.28 -23.77 -12.44
N GLY A 294 -11.20 -23.43 -11.16
CA GLY A 294 -9.91 -23.29 -10.46
C GLY A 294 -9.97 -22.45 -9.18
N ILE A 295 -8.82 -21.92 -8.78
CA ILE A 295 -8.68 -21.02 -7.63
C ILE A 295 -8.60 -19.56 -8.12
N LYS A 296 -9.30 -18.66 -7.44
CA LYS A 296 -9.25 -17.21 -7.65
C LYS A 296 -8.72 -16.50 -6.41
N LEU A 297 -7.73 -15.65 -6.60
CA LEU A 297 -7.29 -14.68 -5.59
C LEU A 297 -8.14 -13.41 -5.75
N LYS A 298 -8.75 -12.95 -4.65
CA LYS A 298 -9.64 -11.77 -4.60
C LYS A 298 -9.17 -10.81 -3.50
N PRO A 299 -8.37 -9.79 -3.84
CA PRO A 299 -8.01 -8.74 -2.89
C PRO A 299 -9.20 -7.84 -2.59
N GLU A 300 -9.23 -7.27 -1.39
CA GLU A 300 -10.18 -6.23 -1.00
C GLU A 300 -9.94 -4.92 -1.78
N LEU A 301 -8.66 -4.54 -1.93
CA LEU A 301 -8.22 -3.40 -2.74
C LEU A 301 -6.95 -3.74 -3.52
N SER A 302 -6.96 -3.47 -4.83
CA SER A 302 -5.78 -3.58 -5.71
C SER A 302 -4.83 -2.38 -5.62
N THR A 303 -5.14 -1.37 -4.80
CA THR A 303 -4.26 -0.24 -4.51
C THR A 303 -4.42 0.17 -3.05
N ILE A 304 -3.31 0.16 -2.32
CA ILE A 304 -3.20 0.47 -0.89
C ILE A 304 -2.14 1.56 -0.67
N SER A 305 -1.90 1.97 0.58
CA SER A 305 -0.86 2.93 0.98
C SER A 305 -0.03 2.36 2.13
N GLU A 306 1.12 2.97 2.42
CA GLU A 306 1.88 2.76 3.65
C GLU A 306 1.23 3.41 4.89
N ASP A 307 -0.09 3.24 5.06
CA ASP A 307 -0.89 3.80 6.16
C ASP A 307 -1.04 2.83 7.35
N GLY A 308 -0.22 1.78 7.39
CA GLY A 308 -0.23 0.75 8.45
C GLY A 308 -1.47 -0.15 8.46
N ARG A 309 -2.36 -0.07 7.46
CA ARG A 309 -3.61 -0.82 7.44
C ARG A 309 -3.48 -2.22 6.83
N ALA A 310 -4.22 -3.14 7.43
CA ALA A 310 -4.38 -4.50 6.95
C ALA A 310 -5.60 -4.62 6.02
N TYR A 311 -5.46 -5.36 4.93
CA TYR A 311 -6.49 -5.59 3.90
C TYR A 311 -6.71 -7.09 3.69
N GLN A 312 -7.93 -7.50 3.32
CA GLN A 312 -8.29 -8.90 3.16
C GLN A 312 -8.00 -9.46 1.76
N LEU A 313 -7.23 -10.55 1.68
CA LEU A 313 -7.13 -11.42 0.51
C LEU A 313 -7.98 -12.67 0.73
N ARG A 314 -9.11 -12.77 0.02
CA ARG A 314 -9.88 -14.02 -0.07
C ARG A 314 -9.29 -14.89 -1.18
N ILE A 315 -9.09 -16.17 -0.87
CA ILE A 315 -8.69 -17.18 -1.84
C ILE A 315 -9.84 -18.17 -1.93
N GLU A 316 -10.44 -18.30 -3.11
CA GLU A 316 -11.67 -19.09 -3.33
C GLU A 316 -11.46 -20.12 -4.43
N SER A 317 -11.82 -21.37 -4.18
CA SER A 317 -11.86 -22.42 -5.20
C SER A 317 -13.28 -22.65 -5.71
N THR A 318 -13.47 -22.65 -7.03
CA THR A 318 -14.72 -23.05 -7.70
C THR A 318 -14.82 -24.56 -7.94
N ILE A 319 -13.75 -25.31 -7.60
CA ILE A 319 -13.65 -26.77 -7.72
C ILE A 319 -13.53 -27.38 -6.32
N PRO A 320 -14.24 -28.48 -5.99
CA PRO A 320 -14.13 -29.12 -4.69
C PRO A 320 -12.76 -29.79 -4.52
N VAL A 321 -12.18 -29.67 -3.33
CA VAL A 321 -10.93 -30.38 -2.98
C VAL A 321 -11.20 -31.87 -2.83
N VAL A 322 -10.44 -32.68 -3.55
CA VAL A 322 -10.51 -34.15 -3.56
C VAL A 322 -9.21 -34.71 -3.01
N CYS A 323 -9.28 -35.73 -2.16
CA CYS A 323 -8.11 -36.45 -1.65
C CYS A 323 -8.23 -37.96 -1.90
N SER A 324 -7.07 -38.61 -1.95
CA SER A 324 -6.87 -40.06 -1.95
C SER A 324 -7.60 -40.76 -0.80
N LYS A 325 -8.40 -41.80 -1.09
CA LYS A 325 -9.10 -42.61 -0.05
C LYS A 325 -8.19 -43.49 0.82
N PHE A 326 -6.88 -43.36 0.70
CA PHE A 326 -5.90 -44.18 1.45
C PHE A 326 -5.38 -43.50 2.72
N SER A 327 -5.67 -42.21 2.92
CA SER A 327 -5.25 -41.44 4.10
C SER A 327 -6.20 -41.60 5.29
N GLU A 328 -6.52 -42.84 5.69
CA GLU A 328 -7.38 -43.14 6.87
C GLU A 328 -6.76 -42.73 8.24
N LEU A 329 -5.64 -42.00 8.23
CA LEU A 329 -4.90 -41.53 9.40
C LEU A 329 -4.80 -40.00 9.51
N ASP A 330 -5.28 -39.24 8.53
CA ASP A 330 -5.19 -37.77 8.52
C ASP A 330 -6.60 -37.13 8.51
N PRO A 331 -7.02 -36.43 9.59
CA PRO A 331 -8.40 -35.98 9.75
C PRO A 331 -8.77 -34.72 8.94
N GLU A 332 -7.82 -34.05 8.28
CA GLU A 332 -8.08 -32.80 7.53
C GLU A 332 -7.58 -32.86 6.08
N CYS A 333 -8.36 -33.52 5.19
CA CYS A 333 -8.15 -33.41 3.75
C CYS A 333 -8.21 -31.94 3.29
N LYS A 334 -7.11 -31.45 2.71
CA LYS A 334 -6.92 -30.05 2.29
C LYS A 334 -5.87 -29.96 1.18
N ILE A 335 -5.87 -28.85 0.43
CA ILE A 335 -4.73 -28.45 -0.41
C ILE A 335 -4.03 -27.25 0.21
N SER A 336 -2.71 -27.34 0.37
CA SER A 336 -1.88 -26.25 0.89
C SER A 336 -1.28 -25.45 -0.27
N LEU A 337 -1.60 -24.17 -0.32
CA LEU A 337 -1.04 -23.20 -1.27
C LEU A 337 0.13 -22.47 -0.61
N LYS A 338 1.27 -22.37 -1.29
CA LYS A 338 2.39 -21.51 -0.87
C LYS A 338 2.35 -20.21 -1.67
N LEU A 339 2.09 -19.11 -0.98
CA LEU A 339 2.06 -17.77 -1.56
C LEU A 339 3.47 -17.21 -1.69
N LYS A 340 3.68 -16.40 -2.72
CA LYS A 340 4.95 -15.74 -2.99
C LYS A 340 4.73 -14.29 -3.45
N THR A 341 5.42 -13.35 -2.82
CA THR A 341 5.43 -11.92 -3.18
C THR A 341 6.57 -11.62 -4.16
N VAL A 342 6.27 -10.94 -5.27
CA VAL A 342 7.26 -10.56 -6.30
C VAL A 342 7.10 -9.07 -6.63
N ASN A 343 8.14 -8.27 -6.40
CA ASN A 343 8.11 -6.84 -6.67
C ASN A 343 8.47 -6.56 -8.14
N GLN A 344 7.68 -5.72 -8.82
CA GLN A 344 8.01 -5.23 -10.16
C GLN A 344 8.91 -4.01 -10.07
N GLY A 345 10.09 -4.07 -10.69
CA GLY A 345 11.04 -2.94 -10.76
C GLY A 345 12.48 -3.35 -10.48
N LYS A 346 13.29 -2.44 -9.94
CA LYS A 346 14.66 -2.75 -9.49
C LYS A 346 14.61 -3.70 -8.29
N GLU A 347 15.27 -4.86 -8.41
CA GLU A 347 15.31 -5.92 -7.39
C GLU A 347 15.98 -5.49 -6.06
N GLN A 348 16.66 -4.33 -6.05
CA GLN A 348 17.41 -3.80 -4.91
C GLN A 348 16.53 -3.09 -3.85
N LEU A 349 15.31 -2.67 -4.19
CA LEU A 349 14.44 -1.84 -3.32
C LEU A 349 13.73 -2.63 -2.18
N GLY A 350 14.26 -3.78 -1.76
CA GLY A 350 13.72 -4.54 -0.63
C GLY A 350 12.23 -4.95 -0.75
N LEU A 351 11.58 -5.11 0.41
CA LEU A 351 10.20 -5.57 0.57
C LEU A 351 9.20 -4.40 0.55
N ASN A 352 8.10 -4.58 -0.17
CA ASN A 352 7.05 -3.57 -0.40
C ASN A 352 5.67 -4.03 0.13
N LEU A 353 5.46 -5.35 0.24
CA LEU A 353 4.22 -5.97 0.69
C LEU A 353 4.55 -7.14 1.62
N ALA A 354 3.79 -7.29 2.71
CA ALA A 354 3.91 -8.42 3.64
C ALA A 354 2.55 -9.12 3.83
N LEU A 355 2.57 -10.43 4.03
CA LEU A 355 1.37 -11.27 4.21
C LEU A 355 1.32 -11.82 5.64
N SER A 356 0.12 -12.07 6.18
CA SER A 356 -0.06 -12.65 7.52
C SER A 356 0.24 -14.15 7.59
N SER A 357 0.38 -14.80 6.42
CA SER A 357 0.93 -16.15 6.24
C SER A 357 1.40 -16.31 4.79
N CYS A 358 2.50 -17.04 4.59
CA CYS A 358 2.92 -17.50 3.26
C CYS A 358 2.32 -18.87 2.88
N HIS A 359 1.57 -19.51 3.78
CA HIS A 359 0.93 -20.80 3.57
C HIS A 359 -0.58 -20.72 3.85
N VAL A 360 -1.39 -21.29 2.95
CA VAL A 360 -2.85 -21.21 3.01
C VAL A 360 -3.47 -22.57 2.70
N ASP A 361 -4.21 -23.13 3.65
CA ASP A 361 -4.93 -24.38 3.46
C ASP A 361 -6.36 -24.12 2.97
N LEU A 362 -6.74 -24.76 1.85
CA LEU A 362 -8.13 -24.85 1.41
C LEU A 362 -8.68 -26.24 1.82
N PRO A 363 -9.59 -26.34 2.81
CA PRO A 363 -10.12 -27.61 3.30
C PRO A 363 -11.10 -28.26 2.31
N GLN A 364 -11.32 -29.56 2.47
CA GLN A 364 -12.35 -30.30 1.73
C GLN A 364 -13.78 -29.88 2.12
N THR A 365 -14.63 -29.83 1.10
CA THR A 365 -16.03 -29.40 1.19
C THR A 365 -16.93 -30.34 0.39
N SER A 366 -18.00 -30.83 1.02
CA SER A 366 -18.93 -31.80 0.41
C SER A 366 -19.94 -31.19 -0.57
N SER A 367 -20.08 -29.87 -0.61
CA SER A 367 -20.98 -29.14 -1.51
C SER A 367 -20.46 -27.73 -1.78
N CYS A 368 -20.56 -27.26 -3.03
CA CYS A 368 -20.21 -25.89 -3.39
C CYS A 368 -21.43 -24.95 -3.27
N ALA A 369 -21.32 -23.90 -2.47
CA ALA A 369 -22.39 -22.92 -2.27
C ALA A 369 -22.14 -21.69 -3.16
N ASN A 370 -23.14 -21.29 -3.94
CA ASN A 370 -23.09 -20.12 -4.85
C ASN A 370 -21.85 -20.10 -5.78
N GLY A 371 -21.38 -21.28 -6.21
CA GLY A 371 -20.20 -21.43 -7.07
C GLY A 371 -18.85 -21.44 -6.36
N THR A 372 -18.80 -21.24 -5.04
CA THR A 372 -17.58 -21.40 -4.23
C THR A 372 -17.64 -22.74 -3.49
N CYS A 373 -16.63 -23.57 -3.68
CA CYS A 373 -16.48 -24.86 -3.00
C CYS A 373 -15.76 -24.68 -1.68
N SER A 374 -14.48 -24.25 -1.73
CA SER A 374 -13.63 -24.02 -0.57
C SER A 374 -13.09 -22.59 -0.58
N GLN A 375 -12.80 -22.03 0.59
CA GLN A 375 -12.29 -20.67 0.74
C GLN A 375 -11.31 -20.56 1.92
N ALA A 376 -10.38 -19.61 1.81
CA ALA A 376 -9.46 -19.21 2.87
C ALA A 376 -9.23 -17.69 2.86
N LEU A 377 -8.68 -17.17 3.96
CA LEU A 377 -8.47 -15.73 4.18
C LEU A 377 -7.04 -15.47 4.66
N VAL A 378 -6.38 -14.52 4.01
CA VAL A 378 -5.06 -13.98 4.40
C VAL A 378 -5.19 -12.47 4.53
N TYR A 379 -4.42 -11.85 5.42
CA TYR A 379 -4.29 -10.39 5.49
C TYR A 379 -2.99 -9.95 4.81
N TYR A 380 -3.03 -8.81 4.12
CA TYR A 380 -1.86 -8.17 3.54
C TYR A 380 -1.76 -6.71 3.96
N THR A 381 -0.54 -6.21 4.07
CA THR A 381 -0.21 -4.82 4.37
C THR A 381 0.90 -4.34 3.45
N ALA A 382 0.94 -3.04 3.19
CA ALA A 382 2.15 -2.39 2.73
C ALA A 382 3.24 -2.50 3.82
N VAL A 383 4.51 -2.47 3.41
CA VAL A 383 5.65 -2.43 4.32
C VAL A 383 6.09 -0.99 4.46
N THR A 384 6.13 -0.45 5.69
CA THR A 384 6.74 0.87 5.94
C THR A 384 8.26 0.70 5.93
N ASP A 385 8.85 1.08 4.80
CA ASP A 385 10.25 0.84 4.46
C ASP A 385 11.17 2.04 4.77
N PHE A 386 10.57 3.22 5.01
CA PHE A 386 11.23 4.50 5.33
C PHE A 386 12.11 5.08 4.21
N SER A 387 11.84 4.71 2.95
CA SER A 387 12.41 5.33 1.74
C SER A 387 11.30 6.01 0.94
N ARG A 388 11.58 7.20 0.37
CA ARG A 388 10.67 7.88 -0.57
C ARG A 388 10.81 7.27 -1.98
N ASP A 389 10.44 6.00 -2.15
CA ASP A 389 10.80 5.22 -3.35
C ASP A 389 9.76 5.20 -4.49
N GLY A 390 8.56 5.76 -4.25
CA GLY A 390 7.49 5.94 -5.22
C GLY A 390 6.51 4.77 -5.36
N ASN A 391 5.40 4.98 -6.07
CA ASN A 391 4.28 4.03 -6.15
C ASN A 391 4.64 2.67 -6.82
N ARG A 392 5.07 1.68 -6.04
CA ARG A 392 5.48 0.34 -6.48
C ARG A 392 4.32 -0.63 -6.72
N ILE A 393 4.62 -1.74 -7.39
CA ILE A 393 3.69 -2.83 -7.68
C ILE A 393 4.30 -4.14 -7.21
N THR A 394 3.52 -4.93 -6.47
CA THR A 394 3.87 -6.29 -6.04
C THR A 394 2.84 -7.26 -6.57
N ASP A 395 3.28 -8.28 -7.30
CA ASP A 395 2.45 -9.42 -7.65
C ASP A 395 2.38 -10.39 -6.45
N ILE A 396 1.17 -10.76 -6.04
CA ILE A 396 0.96 -11.96 -5.22
C ILE A 396 0.76 -13.13 -6.18
N THR A 397 1.70 -14.05 -6.11
CA THR A 397 1.78 -15.27 -6.91
C THR A 397 1.60 -16.49 -6.00
N VAL A 398 1.31 -17.65 -6.60
CA VAL A 398 1.24 -18.93 -5.88
C VAL A 398 2.27 -19.87 -6.51
N GLU A 399 3.06 -20.56 -5.70
CA GLU A 399 3.96 -21.61 -6.21
C GLU A 399 3.17 -22.83 -6.70
N PRO A 400 3.72 -23.64 -7.64
CA PRO A 400 3.00 -24.78 -8.20
C PRO A 400 2.53 -25.73 -7.11
N VAL A 401 1.23 -26.02 -7.07
CA VAL A 401 0.61 -26.78 -5.98
C VAL A 401 1.15 -28.20 -5.95
N VAL A 402 1.75 -28.61 -4.82
CA VAL A 402 2.24 -29.97 -4.62
C VAL A 402 1.12 -30.78 -3.97
N ASN A 403 0.61 -31.81 -4.66
CA ASN A 403 -0.42 -32.69 -4.15
C ASN A 403 -0.32 -34.11 -4.75
N GLU A 404 -0.93 -35.09 -4.08
CA GLU A 404 -1.08 -36.44 -4.63
C GLU A 404 -2.10 -36.49 -5.78
N ASP A 405 -3.16 -35.67 -5.71
CA ASP A 405 -4.20 -35.64 -6.73
C ASP A 405 -3.69 -34.94 -8.01
N PHE A 406 -3.82 -35.65 -9.13
CA PHE A 406 -3.27 -35.22 -10.42
C PHE A 406 -3.90 -33.93 -10.97
N LEU A 407 -5.13 -33.58 -10.54
CA LEU A 407 -5.83 -32.39 -10.99
C LEU A 407 -5.21 -31.13 -10.38
N TRP A 408 -4.79 -31.23 -9.12
CA TRP A 408 -4.20 -30.13 -8.35
C TRP A 408 -2.68 -30.05 -8.51
N ASN A 409 -2.01 -31.18 -8.71
CA ASN A 409 -0.55 -31.23 -8.84
C ASN A 409 -0.03 -30.34 -9.99
N SER A 410 0.92 -29.46 -9.67
CA SER A 410 1.54 -28.49 -10.57
C SER A 410 0.59 -27.43 -11.16
N TYR A 411 -0.63 -27.28 -10.63
CA TYR A 411 -1.50 -26.15 -10.95
C TYR A 411 -0.92 -24.85 -10.39
N ILE A 412 -1.08 -23.76 -11.15
CA ILE A 412 -0.68 -22.39 -10.78
C ILE A 412 -1.90 -21.49 -11.00
N PRO A 413 -2.55 -20.99 -9.93
CA PRO A 413 -3.60 -19.97 -10.01
C PRO A 413 -3.13 -18.66 -10.64
N ASP A 414 -4.07 -17.89 -11.22
CA ASP A 414 -3.81 -16.53 -11.72
C ASP A 414 -3.29 -15.62 -10.59
N SER A 415 -2.24 -14.85 -10.88
CA SER A 415 -1.66 -13.87 -9.94
C SER A 415 -2.48 -12.58 -9.88
N ILE A 416 -2.32 -11.84 -8.77
CA ILE A 416 -2.94 -10.52 -8.59
C ILE A 416 -1.89 -9.45 -8.33
N GLN A 417 -2.15 -8.24 -8.83
CA GLN A 417 -1.22 -7.10 -8.68
C GLN A 417 -1.74 -6.16 -7.60
N ILE A 418 -0.93 -5.90 -6.58
CA ILE A 418 -1.19 -4.90 -5.55
C ILE A 418 -0.27 -3.70 -5.81
N ARG A 419 -0.86 -2.53 -6.04
CA ARG A 419 -0.12 -1.27 -6.06
C ARG A 419 -0.01 -0.73 -4.64
N VAL A 420 1.20 -0.48 -4.18
CA VAL A 420 1.45 0.29 -2.96
C VAL A 420 1.66 1.75 -3.35
N LYS A 421 1.14 2.66 -2.53
CA LYS A 421 1.47 4.08 -2.59
C LYS A 421 2.48 4.39 -1.49
N ASP A 422 3.59 4.96 -1.93
CA ASP A 422 4.55 5.68 -1.09
C ASP A 422 3.80 6.75 -0.30
N VAL A 423 4.07 6.82 1.00
CA VAL A 423 3.57 7.84 1.92
C VAL A 423 4.78 8.35 2.70
N PRO A 424 5.05 9.67 2.71
CA PRO A 424 6.25 10.22 3.32
C PRO A 424 6.53 9.74 4.74
N THR A 425 7.81 9.58 5.07
CA THR A 425 8.33 9.60 6.45
C THR A 425 9.05 10.91 6.71
N ALA A 426 9.18 11.29 7.98
CA ALA A 426 9.88 12.52 8.38
C ALA A 426 10.72 12.33 9.66
N TYR A 427 11.62 13.29 9.85
CA TYR A 427 12.50 13.37 11.02
C TYR A 427 12.35 14.75 11.67
N CYS A 428 12.18 14.76 12.99
CA CYS A 428 12.21 15.95 13.82
C CYS A 428 13.50 15.95 14.66
N TYR A 429 14.06 17.13 14.90
CA TYR A 429 15.33 17.30 15.59
C TYR A 429 15.17 18.33 16.71
N SER A 430 15.78 18.09 17.86
CA SER A 430 15.93 19.06 18.96
C SER A 430 17.38 19.00 19.46
N PHE A 431 18.22 19.90 18.96
CA PHE A 431 19.68 19.85 19.11
C PHE A 431 20.22 21.08 19.84
N THR A 432 21.28 20.88 20.62
CA THR A 432 21.96 21.93 21.40
C THR A 432 21.04 22.70 22.37
N ASP A 433 20.82 24.00 22.19
CA ASP A 433 20.28 24.89 23.24
C ASP A 433 18.80 25.35 23.23
N PRO A 434 17.82 24.48 22.89
CA PRO A 434 17.72 23.62 21.72
C PRO A 434 17.15 24.36 20.50
N HIS A 435 17.86 24.24 19.39
CA HIS A 435 17.32 24.46 18.06
C HIS A 435 16.43 23.27 17.66
N ILE A 436 15.18 23.56 17.31
CA ILE A 436 14.20 22.57 16.86
C ILE A 436 14.03 22.68 15.35
N ILE A 437 14.01 21.53 14.67
CA ILE A 437 13.60 21.39 13.27
C ILE A 437 12.40 20.46 13.24
N THR A 438 11.26 20.94 12.73
CA THR A 438 10.01 20.17 12.61
C THR A 438 10.10 19.09 11.53
N PHE A 439 9.10 18.20 11.51
CA PHE A 439 8.96 17.17 10.46
C PHE A 439 8.91 17.76 9.03
N ASP A 440 8.32 18.95 8.87
CA ASP A 440 8.21 19.65 7.58
C ASP A 440 9.37 20.64 7.31
N GLY A 441 10.34 20.72 8.23
CA GLY A 441 11.62 21.42 8.04
C GLY A 441 11.67 22.88 8.51
N ARG A 442 10.66 23.37 9.24
CA ARG A 442 10.70 24.68 9.91
C ARG A 442 11.71 24.66 11.06
N ALA A 443 12.67 25.57 11.03
CA ALA A 443 13.65 25.74 12.10
C ALA A 443 13.27 26.89 13.04
N TYR A 444 13.37 26.67 14.35
CA TYR A 444 13.19 27.66 15.41
C TYR A 444 13.96 27.26 16.68
N ASP A 445 13.94 28.08 17.73
CA ASP A 445 14.62 27.79 19.00
C ASP A 445 13.61 27.74 20.16
N ASN A 446 13.83 26.85 21.13
CA ASN A 446 13.08 26.83 22.38
C ASN A 446 13.98 27.01 23.60
N PHE A 447 14.35 28.25 23.91
CA PHE A 447 15.16 28.61 25.08
C PHE A 447 14.45 28.46 26.44
N LYS A 448 13.20 27.99 26.49
CA LYS A 448 12.44 27.85 27.75
C LYS A 448 12.79 26.56 28.48
N THR A 449 12.62 26.59 29.80
CA THR A 449 12.84 25.45 30.67
C THR A 449 11.53 24.74 31.02
N GLY A 450 11.63 23.52 31.55
CA GLY A 450 10.50 22.69 31.94
C GLY A 450 10.19 21.58 30.94
N THR A 451 8.99 21.00 31.06
CA THR A 451 8.58 19.83 30.28
C THR A 451 7.62 20.23 29.14
N PHE A 452 7.84 19.70 27.94
CA PHE A 452 7.05 20.00 26.73
C PHE A 452 6.59 18.72 26.01
N VAL A 453 5.47 18.78 25.29
CA VAL A 453 5.11 17.74 24.31
C VAL A 453 5.95 17.96 23.06
N LEU A 454 6.95 17.12 22.85
CA LEU A 454 7.82 17.22 21.68
C LEU A 454 7.12 16.66 20.43
N TYR A 455 6.52 15.48 20.55
CA TYR A 455 5.79 14.83 19.48
C TYR A 455 4.62 14.00 20.04
N LYS A 456 3.42 14.15 19.46
CA LYS A 456 2.21 13.38 19.74
C LYS A 456 1.56 12.93 18.43
N SER A 457 1.09 11.68 18.35
CA SER A 457 0.27 11.21 17.23
C SER A 457 -1.23 11.39 17.51
N THR A 458 -2.02 11.64 16.47
CA THR A 458 -3.49 11.63 16.51
C THR A 458 -4.10 10.37 15.91
N SER A 459 -3.32 9.53 15.22
CA SER A 459 -3.79 8.29 14.59
C SER A 459 -3.61 7.05 15.48
N ARG A 460 -2.77 7.12 16.51
CA ARG A 460 -2.44 6.03 17.45
C ARG A 460 -2.04 6.56 18.83
N ASP A 461 -1.95 5.67 19.82
CA ASP A 461 -1.56 6.02 21.19
C ASP A 461 -0.03 6.18 21.33
N PHE A 462 0.50 7.26 20.76
CA PHE A 462 1.93 7.59 20.79
C PHE A 462 2.18 9.04 21.21
N GLU A 463 3.05 9.25 22.20
CA GLU A 463 3.38 10.56 22.73
C GLU A 463 4.79 10.59 23.34
N VAL A 464 5.49 11.70 23.14
CA VAL A 464 6.87 11.96 23.57
C VAL A 464 6.92 13.31 24.28
N HIS A 465 7.27 13.29 25.56
CA HIS A 465 7.59 14.50 26.32
C HIS A 465 9.09 14.67 26.45
N VAL A 466 9.57 15.92 26.44
CA VAL A 466 10.97 16.30 26.65
C VAL A 466 11.08 17.20 27.87
N ARG A 467 12.10 16.99 28.72
CA ARG A 467 12.50 17.90 29.80
C ARG A 467 13.68 18.75 29.37
N GLN A 468 13.59 20.05 29.65
CA GLN A 468 14.58 21.04 29.30
C GLN A 468 15.04 21.81 30.55
N TRP A 469 16.29 21.60 30.97
CA TRP A 469 16.90 22.28 32.12
C TRP A 469 17.67 23.53 31.71
N HIS A 470 18.07 24.36 32.67
CA HIS A 470 18.94 25.51 32.37
C HIS A 470 20.41 25.08 32.13
N CYS A 471 20.98 25.52 31.01
CA CYS A 471 22.35 25.23 30.60
C CYS A 471 23.01 26.44 29.89
N GLY A 472 22.55 27.65 30.22
CA GLY A 472 23.02 28.90 29.62
C GLY A 472 24.26 29.48 30.29
N SER A 473 24.77 30.56 29.71
CA SER A 473 25.81 31.36 30.35
C SER A 473 25.23 32.19 31.50
N LEU A 474 26.11 32.78 32.33
CA LEU A 474 25.74 33.79 33.33
C LEU A 474 25.05 35.04 32.76
N HIS A 475 24.99 35.18 31.43
CA HIS A 475 24.52 36.36 30.72
C HIS A 475 23.33 36.10 29.78
N HIS A 476 23.08 34.84 29.38
CA HIS A 476 21.96 34.49 28.51
C HIS A 476 21.22 33.24 29.03
N PRO A 477 20.00 33.40 29.56
CA PRO A 477 19.20 32.27 30.06
C PRO A 477 18.64 31.45 28.90
N VAL A 478 19.27 30.30 28.64
CA VAL A 478 18.85 29.31 27.64
C VAL A 478 18.75 27.91 28.27
N SER A 479 18.05 27.00 27.60
CA SER A 479 17.79 25.64 28.06
C SER A 479 18.48 24.58 27.19
N CYS A 480 18.46 23.33 27.63
CA CYS A 480 18.95 22.17 26.88
C CYS A 480 18.07 20.97 27.21
N ASN A 481 17.85 20.05 26.28
CA ASN A 481 17.16 18.80 26.64
C ASN A 481 18.04 17.98 27.61
N CYS A 482 17.43 17.44 28.66
CA CYS A 482 18.10 16.63 29.68
C CYS A 482 17.39 15.29 29.94
N GLY A 483 16.26 15.05 29.28
CA GLY A 483 15.55 13.78 29.37
C GLY A 483 14.33 13.74 28.47
N PHE A 484 13.86 12.55 28.14
CA PHE A 484 12.59 12.32 27.46
C PHE A 484 11.84 11.12 28.05
N VAL A 485 10.53 11.12 27.85
CA VAL A 485 9.67 9.96 28.10
C VAL A 485 8.77 9.77 26.90
N ALA A 486 8.79 8.55 26.35
CA ALA A 486 8.07 8.16 25.16
C ALA A 486 7.16 6.96 25.46
N LYS A 487 5.95 7.01 24.93
CA LYS A 487 4.92 5.97 25.07
C LYS A 487 4.50 5.47 23.69
N GLU A 488 4.32 4.15 23.55
CA GLU A 488 3.57 3.52 22.46
C GLU A 488 2.64 2.46 23.03
N ASP A 489 1.33 2.62 22.86
CA ASP A 489 0.28 1.71 23.36
C ASP A 489 0.44 1.39 24.88
N GLY A 490 0.93 0.19 25.20
CA GLY A 490 1.19 -0.30 26.56
C GLY A 490 2.63 -0.17 27.06
N ASP A 491 3.56 0.24 26.19
CA ASP A 491 4.99 0.36 26.51
C ASP A 491 5.37 1.83 26.77
N VAL A 492 6.11 2.07 27.87
CA VAL A 492 6.64 3.39 28.25
C VAL A 492 8.14 3.28 28.50
N VAL A 493 8.92 4.17 27.88
CA VAL A 493 10.36 4.32 28.08
C VAL A 493 10.66 5.72 28.62
N THR A 494 11.43 5.80 29.69
CA THR A 494 11.97 7.03 30.26
C THR A 494 13.49 6.98 30.16
N PHE A 495 14.08 8.06 29.65
CA PHE A 495 15.53 8.24 29.56
C PHE A 495 15.88 9.63 30.06
N ASP A 496 16.53 9.73 31.22
CA ASP A 496 16.61 10.98 31.97
C ASP A 496 17.97 11.16 32.65
N MET A 497 18.48 12.39 32.64
CA MET A 497 19.64 12.86 33.40
C MET A 497 19.37 14.22 34.11
N CYS A 498 18.17 14.80 34.03
CA CYS A 498 17.85 16.10 34.64
C CYS A 498 17.92 16.11 36.18
N GLY A 499 17.93 14.94 36.83
CA GLY A 499 17.94 14.80 38.30
C GLY A 499 19.30 14.98 38.99
N GLY A 500 20.35 15.37 38.26
CA GLY A 500 21.70 15.62 38.79
C GLY A 500 22.17 17.07 38.57
N GLN A 501 23.40 17.37 38.98
CA GLN A 501 24.05 18.64 38.60
C GLN A 501 24.54 18.55 37.14
N LEU A 502 24.44 19.65 36.39
CA LEU A 502 25.00 19.80 35.05
C LEU A 502 26.48 19.34 35.02
N GLN A 503 26.88 18.61 33.98
CA GLN A 503 28.19 17.92 33.83
C GLN A 503 28.47 16.75 34.80
N GLU A 504 27.71 16.56 35.90
CA GLU A 504 27.91 15.46 36.87
C GLU A 504 26.82 14.37 36.80
N SER A 505 25.67 14.68 36.20
CA SER A 505 24.52 13.78 36.07
C SER A 505 24.82 12.55 35.19
N GLN A 506 24.49 11.35 35.68
CA GLN A 506 24.50 10.13 34.88
C GLN A 506 23.09 9.84 34.32
N PRO A 507 22.94 9.52 33.01
CA PRO A 507 21.66 9.13 32.45
C PRO A 507 21.23 7.74 32.93
N TYR A 508 19.95 7.60 33.26
CA TYR A 508 19.31 6.31 33.53
C TYR A 508 18.24 6.00 32.49
N LEU A 509 18.02 4.71 32.24
CA LEU A 509 16.96 4.22 31.36
C LEU A 509 16.01 3.32 32.17
N PHE A 510 14.72 3.63 32.07
CA PHE A 510 13.64 2.82 32.61
C PHE A 510 12.68 2.40 31.50
N LEU A 511 12.33 1.11 31.47
CA LEU A 511 11.37 0.51 30.54
C LEU A 511 10.26 -0.14 31.35
N LYS A 512 9.00 0.20 31.03
CA LYS A 512 7.80 -0.44 31.56
C LYS A 512 6.98 -0.96 30.38
N SER A 513 6.88 -2.28 30.26
CA SER A 513 5.99 -2.94 29.31
C SER A 513 4.75 -3.48 30.02
N GLN A 514 3.59 -3.42 29.37
CA GLN A 514 2.38 -4.09 29.83
C GLN A 514 2.31 -5.56 29.37
N ASP A 515 2.94 -5.88 28.23
CA ASP A 515 2.95 -7.21 27.66
C ASP A 515 4.18 -8.02 28.10
N ASN A 516 4.02 -9.35 28.14
CA ASN A 516 5.09 -10.28 28.51
C ASN A 516 6.20 -10.41 27.42
N THR A 517 6.04 -9.69 26.31
CA THR A 517 6.96 -9.59 25.16
C THR A 517 6.90 -8.17 24.60
N SER A 518 7.63 -7.24 25.23
CA SER A 518 7.78 -5.86 24.74
C SER A 518 8.38 -5.85 23.33
N ASN A 519 7.78 -5.11 22.40
CA ASN A 519 8.28 -5.00 21.02
C ASN A 519 9.26 -3.83 20.82
N ILE A 520 9.63 -3.15 21.92
CA ILE A 520 10.68 -2.12 21.94
C ILE A 520 12.06 -2.77 21.83
N ARG A 521 12.94 -2.11 21.07
CA ARG A 521 14.36 -2.46 20.93
C ARG A 521 15.23 -1.27 21.31
N ILE A 522 16.23 -1.49 22.16
CA ILE A 522 17.14 -0.47 22.69
C ILE A 522 18.56 -0.78 22.22
N SER A 523 19.20 0.16 21.55
CA SER A 523 20.56 0.01 21.04
C SER A 523 21.51 1.13 21.45
N GLU A 524 22.79 0.79 21.50
CA GLU A 524 23.90 1.61 22.00
C GLU A 524 24.97 1.77 20.91
N SER A 525 25.39 3.01 20.66
CA SER A 525 26.45 3.38 19.71
C SER A 525 27.48 4.27 20.38
N TYR A 526 28.70 4.30 19.83
CA TYR A 526 29.78 5.21 20.25
C TYR A 526 30.07 5.18 21.77
N LEU A 527 30.22 3.98 22.34
CA LEU A 527 30.52 3.75 23.77
C LEU A 527 29.53 4.43 24.73
N GLY A 528 28.24 4.38 24.37
CA GLY A 528 27.15 4.97 25.15
C GLY A 528 26.84 6.42 24.79
N ARG A 529 27.59 7.09 23.90
CA ARG A 529 27.31 8.48 23.50
C ARG A 529 26.02 8.62 22.68
N LYS A 530 25.60 7.58 21.95
CA LYS A 530 24.37 7.57 21.15
C LYS A 530 23.50 6.38 21.55
N VAL A 531 22.25 6.63 21.93
CA VAL A 531 21.28 5.61 22.35
C VAL A 531 20.03 5.73 21.49
N THR A 532 19.65 4.65 20.79
CA THR A 532 18.42 4.60 19.98
C THR A 532 17.38 3.70 20.67
N ILE A 533 16.16 4.22 20.86
CA ILE A 533 15.00 3.42 21.28
C ILE A 533 14.03 3.34 20.11
N TRP A 534 13.90 2.13 19.57
CA TRP A 534 13.04 1.77 18.46
C TRP A 534 11.70 1.21 18.97
N PHE A 535 10.60 1.66 18.39
CA PHE A 535 9.24 1.25 18.72
C PHE A 535 8.64 0.34 17.66
N SER A 536 7.52 -0.33 17.97
CA SER A 536 6.93 -1.36 17.10
C SER A 536 6.28 -0.79 15.83
N SER A 537 5.91 0.50 15.84
CA SER A 537 5.54 1.27 14.64
C SER A 537 6.71 1.61 13.70
N GLY A 538 7.95 1.38 14.13
CA GLY A 538 9.15 1.86 13.45
C GLY A 538 9.46 3.33 13.68
N ALA A 539 8.68 4.04 14.50
CA ALA A 539 9.14 5.26 15.14
C ALA A 539 10.39 4.99 15.98
N PHE A 540 11.26 5.98 16.12
CA PHE A 540 12.35 5.93 17.09
C PHE A 540 12.60 7.29 17.73
N ILE A 541 13.15 7.27 18.94
CA ILE A 541 13.81 8.41 19.55
C ILE A 541 15.26 8.01 19.80
N ARG A 542 16.19 8.85 19.32
CA ARG A 542 17.62 8.69 19.50
C ARG A 542 18.16 9.88 20.28
N ALA A 543 18.86 9.60 21.38
CA ALA A 543 19.57 10.60 22.16
C ALA A 543 21.07 10.58 21.85
N ASP A 544 21.60 11.76 21.57
CA ASP A 544 23.00 12.07 21.36
C ASP A 544 23.52 12.83 22.61
N LEU A 545 24.29 12.16 23.46
CA LEU A 545 24.70 12.64 24.78
C LEU A 545 25.93 13.56 24.74
N GLY A 546 25.93 14.54 25.64
CA GLY A 546 27.06 15.39 26.00
C GLY A 546 27.01 15.80 27.48
N GLU A 547 28.05 16.48 27.95
CA GLU A 547 28.13 16.92 29.36
C GLU A 547 27.05 17.95 29.74
N TRP A 548 26.47 18.63 28.75
CA TRP A 548 25.43 19.65 28.90
C TRP A 548 23.99 19.10 28.87
N GLY A 549 23.80 17.80 28.56
CA GLY A 549 22.50 17.18 28.33
C GLY A 549 22.49 16.29 27.08
N MET A 550 21.44 16.38 26.27
CA MET A 550 21.27 15.57 25.06
C MET A 550 20.64 16.34 23.90
N SER A 551 21.07 15.99 22.69
CA SER A 551 20.33 16.25 21.46
C SER A 551 19.40 15.08 21.15
N LEU A 552 18.24 15.34 20.55
CA LEU A 552 17.23 14.33 20.21
C LEU A 552 16.95 14.31 18.70
N THR A 553 17.03 13.12 18.09
CA THR A 553 16.51 12.83 16.75
C THR A 553 15.28 11.93 16.88
N ILE A 554 14.17 12.30 16.26
CA ILE A 554 12.90 11.56 16.28
C ILE A 554 12.49 11.22 14.84
N ARG A 555 12.11 9.97 14.58
CA ARG A 555 11.56 9.55 13.28
C ARG A 555 10.07 9.25 13.38
N ALA A 556 9.26 9.88 12.52
CA ALA A 556 7.84 9.58 12.34
C ALA A 556 7.63 8.57 11.18
N PRO A 557 6.93 7.44 11.40
CA PRO A 557 6.49 6.54 10.35
C PRO A 557 5.33 7.12 9.54
N SER A 558 5.13 6.60 8.32
CA SER A 558 4.16 7.07 7.34
C SER A 558 2.69 7.08 7.82
N LEU A 559 2.35 6.24 8.81
CA LEU A 559 1.02 6.18 9.43
C LEU A 559 0.67 7.47 10.23
N ASP A 560 1.69 8.24 10.64
CA ASP A 560 1.54 9.50 11.37
C ASP A 560 1.51 10.73 10.41
N TYR A 561 1.63 10.53 9.09
CA TYR A 561 1.54 11.61 8.11
C TYR A 561 0.20 12.36 8.22
N ARG A 562 0.26 13.70 8.37
CA ARG A 562 -0.86 14.60 8.68
C ARG A 562 -1.61 14.31 9.99
N ASN A 563 -0.95 13.58 10.89
CA ASN A 563 -1.50 13.12 12.16
C ASN A 563 -0.51 13.36 13.31
N THR A 564 0.35 14.39 13.21
CA THR A 564 1.24 14.80 14.31
C THR A 564 0.81 16.11 14.93
N LEU A 565 1.10 16.24 16.22
CA LEU A 565 0.99 17.48 16.99
C LEU A 565 2.22 17.62 17.91
N GLY A 566 2.44 18.83 18.44
CA GLY A 566 3.53 19.15 19.37
C GLY A 566 4.63 20.02 18.75
N LEU A 567 5.72 20.22 19.49
CA LEU A 567 6.85 21.05 19.04
C LEU A 567 7.49 20.58 17.72
N CYS A 568 7.32 19.32 17.34
CA CYS A 568 7.78 18.76 16.07
C CYS A 568 6.91 19.07 14.84
N GLY A 569 5.76 19.75 14.97
CA GLY A 569 4.98 20.21 13.83
C GLY A 569 3.80 19.32 13.40
N THR A 570 3.24 19.61 12.21
CA THR A 570 2.00 18.99 11.68
C THR A 570 2.22 17.81 10.73
N PHE A 571 3.44 17.68 10.18
CA PHE A 571 3.85 16.61 9.27
C PHE A 571 2.92 16.45 8.05
N ASP A 572 2.67 17.54 7.32
CA ASP A 572 1.82 17.57 6.12
C ASP A 572 2.53 18.02 4.83
N GLU A 573 3.85 18.19 4.89
CA GLU A 573 4.76 18.83 3.92
C GLU A 573 4.62 20.36 3.79
N ASN A 574 4.02 21.04 4.78
CA ASN A 574 3.95 22.50 4.83
C ASN A 574 4.61 23.08 6.11
N PRO A 575 5.79 23.71 6.00
CA PRO A 575 6.45 24.30 7.17
C PRO A 575 5.77 25.57 7.71
N GLU A 576 4.73 26.12 7.06
CA GLU A 576 4.09 27.39 7.48
C GLU A 576 3.03 27.22 8.59
N ASN A 577 2.25 26.13 8.60
CA ASN A 577 1.24 25.82 9.65
C ASN A 577 1.79 25.03 10.85
N ASP A 578 3.06 24.61 10.80
CA ASP A 578 3.78 23.91 11.88
C ASP A 578 3.64 24.53 13.27
N PHE A 579 3.42 25.85 13.37
CA PHE A 579 3.09 26.51 14.65
C PHE A 579 1.58 26.43 14.88
N HIS A 580 1.15 25.40 15.62
CA HIS A 580 -0.26 25.03 15.79
C HIS A 580 -0.65 24.83 17.27
N ASP A 581 -1.95 24.97 17.58
CA ASP A 581 -2.52 24.73 18.90
C ASP A 581 -2.79 23.24 19.19
N LYS A 582 -3.27 22.90 20.41
CA LYS A 582 -3.63 21.52 20.78
C LYS A 582 -4.71 20.85 19.91
N ASN A 583 -5.37 21.57 19.00
CA ASN A 583 -6.38 21.08 18.08
C ASN A 583 -5.86 20.98 16.62
N GLY A 584 -4.60 21.34 16.36
CA GLY A 584 -4.02 21.39 15.01
C GLY A 584 -4.37 22.66 14.23
N ILE A 585 -4.78 23.74 14.90
CA ILE A 585 -5.11 25.02 14.27
C ILE A 585 -3.87 25.93 14.29
N GLU A 586 -3.50 26.50 13.14
CA GLU A 586 -2.38 27.45 13.00
C GLU A 586 -2.51 28.64 13.97
N ILE A 587 -1.41 28.96 14.66
CA ILE A 587 -1.30 30.09 15.58
C ILE A 587 -0.98 31.35 14.77
N ASP A 588 -1.98 32.24 14.69
CA ASP A 588 -2.02 33.46 13.87
C ASP A 588 -0.74 34.32 13.94
N GLN A 589 -0.45 35.02 12.84
CA GLN A 589 0.81 35.73 12.51
C GLN A 589 1.03 37.03 13.30
N THR A 590 0.70 36.97 14.59
CA THR A 590 0.91 38.02 15.58
C THR A 590 2.38 38.11 16.00
N PHE A 591 2.74 39.27 16.58
CA PHE A 591 4.08 39.50 17.10
C PHE A 591 4.39 38.48 18.21
N ASN A 592 5.47 37.71 18.04
CA ASN A 592 5.94 36.65 18.95
C ASN A 592 5.18 35.28 18.89
N ASN A 593 4.68 34.89 17.70
CA ASN A 593 4.02 33.60 17.46
C ASN A 593 4.81 32.35 17.96
N CYS A 594 6.14 32.34 17.83
CA CYS A 594 6.99 31.24 18.31
C CYS A 594 6.86 31.01 19.82
N VAL A 595 6.88 32.09 20.62
CA VAL A 595 6.73 32.00 22.08
C VAL A 595 5.32 31.56 22.48
N ALA A 596 4.29 31.94 21.70
CA ALA A 596 2.94 31.44 21.91
C ALA A 596 2.84 29.93 21.63
N PHE A 597 3.39 29.45 20.52
CA PHE A 597 3.45 28.03 20.16
C PHE A 597 4.18 27.18 21.20
N ILE A 598 5.37 27.61 21.63
CA ILE A 598 6.14 26.90 22.66
C ILE A 598 5.38 26.82 23.99
N ASN A 599 4.75 27.93 24.42
CA ASN A 599 3.96 27.97 25.65
C ASN A 599 2.71 27.08 25.55
N GLU A 600 2.08 26.97 24.38
CA GLU A 600 0.93 26.09 24.16
C GLU A 600 1.31 24.60 24.28
N TRP A 601 2.56 24.22 24.01
CA TRP A 601 3.04 22.85 24.17
C TRP A 601 3.78 22.55 25.49
N ARG A 602 3.88 23.54 26.40
CA ARG A 602 4.42 23.36 27.75
C ARG A 602 3.42 22.61 28.65
N ILE A 603 3.93 21.64 29.40
CA ILE A 603 3.14 20.78 30.30
C ILE A 603 3.22 21.33 31.73
N LEU A 604 2.10 21.35 32.43
CA LEU A 604 2.06 21.75 33.84
C LEU A 604 2.66 20.64 34.75
N PRO A 605 3.33 21.00 35.87
CA PRO A 605 3.87 20.02 36.81
C PRO A 605 2.81 19.01 37.27
N GLY A 606 3.22 17.75 37.48
CA GLY A 606 2.31 16.68 37.88
C GLY A 606 1.28 16.28 36.82
N LYS A 607 1.49 16.65 35.55
CA LYS A 607 0.70 16.16 34.40
C LYS A 607 1.54 15.53 33.29
N ASN A 608 2.87 15.62 33.36
CA ASN A 608 3.77 14.95 32.41
C ASN A 608 3.92 13.45 32.75
N MET A 609 4.41 12.66 31.79
CA MET A 609 4.64 11.21 31.97
C MET A 609 5.89 10.84 32.79
N PHE A 610 6.73 11.80 33.21
CA PHE A 610 7.79 11.56 34.18
C PHE A 610 7.21 11.48 35.60
N ASP A 611 6.32 12.42 35.94
CA ASP A 611 5.69 12.53 37.26
C ASP A 611 4.55 11.53 37.45
N ILE A 612 3.73 11.31 36.41
CA ILE A 612 2.60 10.37 36.44
C ILE A 612 2.74 9.38 35.28
N MET A 613 3.26 8.20 35.60
CA MET A 613 3.26 7.04 34.71
C MET A 613 1.82 6.69 34.27
N PRO A 614 1.48 6.77 32.97
CA PRO A 614 0.12 6.52 32.50
C PRO A 614 -0.29 5.06 32.72
N THR A 615 -1.60 4.86 32.91
CA THR A 615 -2.22 3.53 32.98
C THR A 615 -2.77 3.18 31.60
N SER A 616 -2.09 2.28 30.90
CA SER A 616 -2.43 1.86 29.55
C SER A 616 -3.64 0.91 29.51
N LEU A 617 -4.47 1.09 28.49
CA LEU A 617 -5.57 0.19 28.16
C LEU A 617 -5.00 -1.04 27.41
N PRO A 618 -5.56 -2.25 27.60
CA PRO A 618 -5.13 -3.42 26.84
C PRO A 618 -5.35 -3.20 25.33
N SER A 619 -4.26 -3.14 24.57
CA SER A 619 -4.31 -3.14 23.10
C SER A 619 -4.74 -4.52 22.57
N PRO A 620 -5.45 -4.60 21.43
CA PRO A 620 -5.64 -5.87 20.74
C PRO A 620 -4.28 -6.39 20.24
N GLY A 621 -4.04 -7.69 20.39
CA GLY A 621 -2.78 -8.32 19.99
C GLY A 621 -2.46 -8.06 18.51
N LYS A 622 -1.27 -7.53 18.25
CA LYS A 622 -0.85 -7.11 16.90
C LYS A 622 -0.71 -8.33 15.97
N GLN A 623 -1.29 -8.24 14.77
CA GLN A 623 -1.19 -9.29 13.76
C GLN A 623 0.24 -9.34 13.21
N SER A 624 0.89 -10.49 13.27
CA SER A 624 2.21 -10.71 12.69
C SER A 624 2.15 -10.85 11.17
N TYR A 625 3.24 -10.44 10.49
CA TYR A 625 3.39 -10.41 9.03
C TYR A 625 4.79 -10.85 8.64
N CYS A 626 4.92 -11.56 7.52
CA CYS A 626 6.20 -12.06 7.02
C CYS A 626 6.38 -11.83 5.52
N SER A 627 7.66 -11.78 5.13
CA SER A 627 8.13 -11.81 3.75
C SER A 627 7.85 -13.17 3.11
N CYS A 628 7.14 -13.17 1.98
CA CYS A 628 6.95 -14.35 1.14
C CYS A 628 7.84 -14.31 -0.12
N SER A 629 8.99 -13.64 -0.04
CA SER A 629 10.08 -13.70 -1.01
C SER A 629 10.94 -14.95 -0.76
N LEU A 630 11.50 -15.56 -1.80
CA LEU A 630 12.31 -16.79 -1.69
C LEU A 630 13.59 -16.61 -0.85
N ASP A 631 13.92 -17.68 -0.11
CA ASP A 631 15.16 -18.00 0.58
C ASP A 631 16.29 -16.95 0.62
N THR A 632 16.29 -16.12 1.67
CA THR A 632 17.48 -15.41 2.16
C THR A 632 18.08 -16.08 3.39
N THR A 633 18.31 -17.40 3.31
CA THR A 633 19.16 -18.16 4.24
C THR A 633 20.66 -17.84 4.06
N SER A 634 21.03 -16.56 4.04
CA SER A 634 22.37 -16.02 4.37
C SER A 634 22.39 -14.49 4.23
N LEU A 635 22.74 -13.77 5.30
CA LEU A 635 23.96 -12.91 5.34
C LEU A 635 24.18 -12.08 6.62
N TYR A 636 23.41 -12.28 7.69
CA TYR A 636 23.85 -11.93 9.06
C TYR A 636 23.53 -13.04 10.06
N PRO A 637 24.53 -13.61 10.77
CA PRO A 637 24.27 -14.64 11.78
C PRO A 637 23.80 -13.99 13.09
N SER A 638 22.48 -14.04 13.34
CA SER A 638 21.92 -13.85 14.69
C SER A 638 22.51 -14.91 15.61
N SER A 639 23.42 -14.53 16.50
CA SER A 639 24.22 -15.49 17.26
C SER A 639 23.43 -16.15 18.39
N ASN A 640 23.40 -17.49 18.36
CA ASN A 640 23.03 -18.38 19.47
C ASN A 640 21.54 -18.43 19.87
N GLN A 641 20.72 -19.10 19.06
CA GLN A 641 19.84 -20.14 19.62
C GLN A 641 20.17 -21.48 18.94
N LEU A 642 20.36 -22.51 19.75
CA LEU A 642 20.84 -23.82 19.34
C LEU A 642 19.97 -24.89 19.99
N ASP A 643 18.70 -24.90 19.60
CA ASP A 643 17.71 -25.90 20.01
C ASP A 643 17.44 -26.89 18.87
N SER A 644 17.15 -28.14 19.23
CA SER A 644 17.24 -29.26 18.30
C SER A 644 16.09 -29.34 17.30
N VAL A 645 16.42 -29.52 16.02
CA VAL A 645 15.46 -29.88 14.97
C VAL A 645 14.70 -31.15 15.39
N SER A 646 13.40 -31.01 15.58
CA SER A 646 12.43 -32.11 15.60
C SER A 646 11.37 -31.80 14.54
N GLN A 647 11.18 -32.71 13.60
CA GLN A 647 10.26 -32.50 12.48
C GLN A 647 8.81 -32.54 12.97
N SER A 648 8.10 -31.43 12.81
CA SER A 648 6.64 -31.37 12.90
C SER A 648 6.15 -30.23 12.00
N ASP A 649 5.60 -30.60 10.84
CA ASP A 649 5.05 -29.65 9.86
C ASP A 649 3.82 -28.96 10.46
N THR A 650 4.07 -27.85 11.14
CA THR A 650 3.08 -27.06 11.87
C THR A 650 2.93 -25.72 11.16
N VAL A 651 1.69 -25.38 10.79
CA VAL A 651 1.35 -24.20 9.97
C VAL A 651 2.13 -22.96 10.40
N SER A 652 2.98 -22.47 9.49
CA SER A 652 3.96 -21.40 9.73
C SER A 652 3.32 -20.00 9.69
N ASN A 653 2.39 -19.76 10.61
CA ASN A 653 1.94 -18.41 10.95
C ASN A 653 3.17 -17.53 11.22
N CYS A 654 3.21 -16.36 10.58
CA CYS A 654 4.34 -15.42 10.70
C CYS A 654 4.63 -15.10 12.19
N LYS A 655 5.90 -15.13 12.60
CA LYS A 655 6.30 -14.85 13.99
C LYS A 655 6.86 -13.44 14.20
N ASP A 656 7.33 -12.81 13.14
CA ASP A 656 7.97 -11.49 13.18
C ASP A 656 7.03 -10.35 12.76
N LEU A 657 7.50 -9.11 12.94
CA LEU A 657 6.83 -7.87 12.54
C LEU A 657 7.44 -7.32 11.23
N THR A 658 7.56 -8.13 10.16
CA THR A 658 8.31 -7.72 8.94
C THR A 658 7.61 -6.67 8.07
N HIS A 659 6.58 -6.00 8.58
CA HIS A 659 5.93 -4.86 7.92
C HIS A 659 6.59 -3.51 8.28
N VAL A 660 7.57 -3.51 9.20
CA VAL A 660 8.38 -2.35 9.59
C VAL A 660 9.85 -2.67 9.38
N LYS A 661 10.56 -1.78 8.67
CA LYS A 661 12.01 -1.93 8.41
C LYS A 661 12.84 -1.10 9.40
N PHE A 662 13.52 -1.79 10.30
CA PHE A 662 14.58 -1.20 11.13
C PHE A 662 15.87 -1.15 10.31
N SER A 663 16.50 0.02 10.20
CA SER A 663 17.73 0.22 9.43
C SER A 663 18.54 1.35 10.04
N SER A 664 19.84 1.09 10.24
CA SER A 664 20.82 2.00 10.80
C SER A 664 22.16 1.71 10.10
N LEU A 665 22.88 2.76 9.72
CA LEU A 665 24.22 2.72 9.11
C LEU A 665 25.30 2.93 10.17
N ILE A 666 24.98 3.65 11.24
CA ILE A 666 25.78 3.75 12.45
C ILE A 666 25.74 2.38 13.18
N PRO A 667 26.89 1.83 13.60
CA PRO A 667 26.94 0.55 14.31
C PRO A 667 26.22 0.62 15.65
N GLU A 668 25.23 -0.24 15.82
CA GLU A 668 24.35 -0.32 16.99
C GLU A 668 24.51 -1.67 17.71
N LEU A 669 24.89 -1.64 18.99
CA LEU A 669 24.89 -2.79 19.88
C LEU A 669 23.50 -2.94 20.53
N ASP A 670 22.86 -4.10 20.39
CA ASP A 670 21.59 -4.36 21.06
C ASP A 670 21.79 -4.56 22.58
N ILE A 671 21.08 -3.77 23.38
CA ILE A 671 21.18 -3.79 24.85
C ILE A 671 19.82 -3.99 25.52
N THR A 672 18.77 -4.28 24.76
CA THR A 672 17.37 -4.39 25.22
C THR A 672 17.22 -5.40 26.37
N SER A 673 17.95 -6.51 26.32
CA SER A 673 17.94 -7.56 27.33
C SER A 673 18.45 -7.14 28.71
N LYS A 674 19.21 -6.03 28.83
CA LYS A 674 19.63 -5.44 30.11
C LYS A 674 18.45 -4.86 30.91
N TYR A 675 17.33 -4.54 30.25
CA TYR A 675 16.20 -3.79 30.82
C TYR A 675 14.89 -4.59 30.90
N ILE A 676 14.63 -5.50 29.95
CA ILE A 676 13.38 -6.29 29.92
C ILE A 676 13.25 -7.24 31.12
N ASN A 677 14.34 -7.78 31.67
CA ASN A 677 14.25 -8.89 32.64
C ASN A 677 15.32 -8.90 33.75
N PRO A 678 15.21 -8.04 34.79
CA PRO A 678 16.16 -8.02 35.91
C PRO A 678 16.15 -9.30 36.76
N GLU A 679 15.03 -10.03 36.85
CA GLU A 679 14.95 -11.27 37.63
C GLU A 679 15.64 -12.46 36.95
N ALA A 680 15.67 -12.49 35.61
CA ALA A 680 16.46 -13.48 34.87
C ALA A 680 17.97 -13.33 35.15
N LEU A 681 18.46 -12.10 35.30
CA LEU A 681 19.84 -11.83 35.71
C LEU A 681 20.14 -12.40 37.11
N LEU A 682 19.24 -12.17 38.08
CA LEU A 682 19.37 -12.71 39.43
C LEU A 682 19.33 -14.25 39.46
N ARG A 683 18.51 -14.90 38.62
CA ARG A 683 18.54 -16.36 38.44
C ARG A 683 19.78 -16.89 37.72
N GLY A 684 20.42 -16.09 36.87
CA GLY A 684 21.72 -16.40 36.28
C GLY A 684 22.81 -16.43 37.34
N ILE A 685 22.90 -15.37 38.14
CA ILE A 685 23.84 -15.24 39.26
C ILE A 685 23.61 -16.36 40.29
N SER A 686 22.35 -16.61 40.69
CA SER A 686 22.05 -17.67 41.66
C SER A 686 22.40 -19.07 41.15
N LYS A 687 22.34 -19.30 39.83
CA LYS A 687 22.79 -20.56 39.21
C LYS A 687 24.30 -20.70 39.26
N GLN A 688 25.08 -19.66 38.92
CA GLN A 688 26.53 -19.70 39.04
C GLN A 688 26.97 -20.03 40.49
N THR A 689 26.39 -19.37 41.50
CA THR A 689 26.68 -19.69 42.92
C THR A 689 26.23 -21.08 43.37
N SER A 690 25.36 -21.77 42.62
CA SER A 690 24.87 -23.12 42.96
C SER A 690 25.60 -24.26 42.22
N GLN A 691 26.45 -23.94 41.24
CA GLN A 691 27.04 -24.94 40.33
C GLN A 691 28.54 -25.19 40.57
N GLU A 692 29.19 -24.42 41.45
CA GLU A 692 30.61 -24.63 41.83
C GLU A 692 30.79 -25.63 43.02
N GLU A 693 29.78 -25.84 43.87
CA GLU A 693 29.93 -26.70 45.06
C GLU A 693 29.66 -28.20 44.81
N ASN A 694 28.99 -28.58 43.71
CA ASN A 694 28.45 -29.94 43.53
C ASN A 694 29.08 -30.75 42.38
N ASN A 695 30.40 -30.65 42.18
CA ASN A 695 31.13 -31.70 41.43
C ASN A 695 32.56 -31.99 41.91
N TRP A 696 32.91 -31.59 43.14
CA TRP A 696 34.09 -32.12 43.83
C TRP A 696 33.75 -33.45 44.50
N ASN A 697 33.94 -34.58 43.80
CA ASN A 697 34.42 -35.89 44.31
C ASN A 697 34.02 -37.08 43.39
N TYR A 698 34.66 -37.22 42.22
CA TYR A 698 34.85 -38.49 41.49
C TYR A 698 35.88 -38.18 40.38
N PHE A 699 37.10 -38.74 40.30
CA PHE A 699 37.73 -39.81 41.07
C PHE A 699 39.23 -39.49 41.32
N SER A 700 39.86 -40.18 42.27
CA SER A 700 41.33 -40.19 42.45
C SER A 700 41.91 -41.54 42.00
N GLN A 701 43.22 -41.76 42.22
CA GLN A 701 44.01 -42.93 41.75
C GLN A 701 44.33 -42.90 40.24
N GLU A 702 45.53 -43.20 39.75
CA GLU A 702 46.85 -43.38 40.38
C GLU A 702 47.93 -43.13 39.28
N GLU A 703 49.25 -43.00 39.52
CA GLU A 703 50.05 -43.33 40.71
C GLU A 703 51.05 -42.18 41.05
N ASN A 704 52.30 -42.51 41.40
CA ASN A 704 53.46 -41.62 41.60
C ASN A 704 54.71 -42.46 41.14
N PRO A 705 56.03 -42.22 41.44
CA PRO A 705 56.63 -41.37 42.48
C PRO A 705 57.96 -40.63 42.09
N VAL A 706 58.61 -40.00 43.09
CA VAL A 706 60.06 -39.60 43.18
C VAL A 706 60.52 -38.45 42.26
N ASN A 707 61.13 -37.35 42.73
CA ASN A 707 61.35 -36.86 44.11
C ASN A 707 61.57 -35.33 44.11
N LEU A 708 61.30 -34.68 45.25
CA LEU A 708 61.76 -33.30 45.52
C LEU A 708 63.12 -33.28 46.25
N THR A 709 63.95 -32.29 45.91
CA THR A 709 64.89 -31.66 46.85
C THR A 709 64.76 -30.14 46.79
N LYS A 710 64.69 -29.50 47.96
CA LYS A 710 64.57 -28.04 48.09
C LYS A 710 65.88 -27.35 47.71
N LEU A 711 65.78 -26.10 47.22
CA LEU A 711 66.31 -24.97 47.98
C LEU A 711 65.53 -23.68 47.65
N ASP A 712 65.88 -22.60 48.34
CA ASP A 712 65.13 -21.34 48.44
C ASP A 712 66.10 -20.15 48.25
N LEU A 713 65.54 -18.94 48.06
CA LEU A 713 66.15 -17.61 48.16
C LEU A 713 67.05 -17.05 47.03
N ASN A 714 66.59 -15.88 46.54
CA ASN A 714 67.31 -14.61 46.36
C ASN A 714 68.00 -14.17 45.03
N LEU A 715 67.37 -13.14 44.43
CA LEU A 715 67.92 -11.81 44.09
C LEU A 715 68.82 -11.55 42.85
N GLN A 716 68.27 -10.65 42.02
CA GLN A 716 68.90 -9.45 41.37
C GLN A 716 69.59 -9.49 39.99
N LYS A 717 69.05 -8.59 39.14
CA LYS A 717 69.71 -7.60 38.27
C LYS A 717 70.30 -7.99 36.89
N TYR A 718 69.83 -7.23 35.89
CA TYR A 718 70.56 -6.64 34.75
C TYR A 718 72.04 -6.29 35.04
N PRO A 719 72.95 -6.27 34.04
CA PRO A 719 72.79 -5.43 32.83
C PRO A 719 73.37 -5.94 31.49
N GLU A 720 72.98 -5.25 30.40
CA GLU A 720 73.81 -4.87 29.22
C GLU A 720 74.52 -5.96 28.36
N ASN A 721 74.90 -5.75 27.08
CA ASN A 721 74.59 -4.72 26.07
C ASN A 721 74.88 -5.29 24.65
N GLU A 722 74.32 -4.65 23.60
CA GLU A 722 74.87 -4.56 22.21
C GLU A 722 75.20 -5.86 21.41
N LYS A 723 75.40 -5.87 20.08
CA LYS A 723 74.83 -5.25 18.85
C LYS A 723 75.50 -5.97 17.64
N GLN A 724 75.05 -5.71 16.40
CA GLN A 724 75.72 -6.10 15.12
C GLN A 724 75.73 -7.63 14.80
N ASP A 725 75.77 -8.09 13.54
CA ASP A 725 75.43 -7.48 12.23
C ASP A 725 75.03 -8.60 11.23
N ALA A 726 74.46 -8.25 10.07
CA ALA A 726 74.03 -9.18 9.00
C ALA A 726 75.01 -9.15 7.78
N PRO A 727 74.69 -9.60 6.54
CA PRO A 727 73.73 -10.61 6.03
C PRO A 727 74.38 -11.63 5.03
N LYS A 728 73.61 -12.55 4.40
CA LYS A 728 73.81 -13.04 3.01
C LYS A 728 72.74 -14.02 2.45
N THR A 729 72.18 -13.65 1.29
CA THR A 729 71.88 -14.44 0.04
C THR A 729 71.77 -15.97 0.05
N LEU A 730 70.95 -16.66 -0.79
CA LEU A 730 69.91 -16.29 -1.79
C LEU A 730 69.32 -17.58 -2.42
N ASP A 731 67.99 -17.66 -2.67
CA ASP A 731 67.25 -18.58 -3.59
C ASP A 731 67.36 -20.12 -3.41
N ASN A 732 66.37 -20.98 -3.74
CA ASN A 732 64.99 -20.88 -4.30
C ASN A 732 64.20 -22.15 -3.77
N ARG A 733 63.03 -22.69 -4.22
CA ARG A 733 62.16 -22.54 -5.41
C ARG A 733 60.70 -23.02 -5.17
N THR A 734 59.86 -22.73 -6.17
CA THR A 734 58.54 -23.30 -6.60
C THR A 734 58.23 -24.78 -6.24
N HIS A 735 56.97 -25.26 -6.12
CA HIS A 735 55.69 -24.80 -6.74
C HIS A 735 54.40 -25.33 -6.02
N SER A 736 53.30 -24.56 -6.14
CA SER A 736 51.91 -25.00 -6.44
C SER A 736 50.97 -25.67 -5.39
N ARG A 737 49.91 -24.89 -5.05
CA ARG A 737 48.46 -25.23 -4.87
C ARG A 737 47.85 -25.86 -3.60
N ASP A 738 46.63 -25.33 -3.39
CA ASP A 738 45.40 -25.82 -2.72
C ASP A 738 45.34 -25.90 -1.18
N GLN A 739 44.12 -25.68 -0.66
CA GLN A 739 43.81 -25.26 0.70
C GLN A 739 42.95 -26.30 1.44
N VAL A 740 43.21 -26.52 2.74
CA VAL A 740 42.19 -26.58 3.80
C VAL A 740 42.84 -26.07 5.09
N SER A 741 42.16 -25.23 5.86
CA SER A 741 42.53 -24.90 7.24
C SER A 741 41.28 -24.63 8.08
N HIS A 742 41.25 -25.16 9.31
CA HIS A 742 40.08 -25.11 10.18
C HIS A 742 40.48 -24.79 11.63
N SER A 743 39.61 -24.06 12.32
CA SER A 743 39.48 -24.03 13.79
C SER A 743 40.70 -23.54 14.62
N GLN A 744 40.92 -22.23 14.63
CA GLN A 744 41.33 -21.52 15.85
C GLN A 744 40.55 -20.20 15.98
N ASN A 745 39.57 -20.14 16.89
CA ASN A 745 38.98 -18.89 17.42
C ASN A 745 37.98 -19.20 18.56
N ARG A 746 38.44 -19.19 19.83
CA ARG A 746 37.54 -19.21 21.00
C ARG A 746 38.00 -18.36 22.20
N TRP A 747 39.23 -17.82 22.19
CA TRP A 747 39.76 -16.95 23.25
C TRP A 747 40.05 -15.55 22.71
N LYS A 748 39.08 -14.62 22.82
CA LYS A 748 39.22 -13.14 22.76
C LYS A 748 37.86 -12.42 22.82
N ARG A 749 37.06 -12.62 23.88
CA ARG A 749 35.78 -11.89 24.05
C ARG A 749 35.43 -11.42 25.46
N GLU A 750 36.24 -11.73 26.47
CA GLU A 750 35.95 -11.39 27.88
C GLU A 750 36.77 -10.18 28.41
N ASN A 751 37.95 -9.91 27.85
CA ASN A 751 38.85 -8.82 28.28
C ASN A 751 38.47 -7.41 27.74
N PHE A 752 37.20 -7.14 27.39
CA PHE A 752 36.79 -5.83 26.84
C PHE A 752 36.35 -4.81 27.91
N TYR A 753 36.26 -5.21 29.19
CA TYR A 753 35.78 -4.38 30.30
C TYR A 753 36.88 -3.63 31.09
N GLU A 754 38.06 -3.39 30.51
CA GLU A 754 39.09 -2.53 31.16
C GLU A 754 38.80 -1.02 31.06
N PHE A 755 37.79 -0.61 30.28
CA PHE A 755 37.31 0.77 30.24
C PHE A 755 35.79 0.84 30.49
N LEU A 756 35.41 1.67 31.46
CA LEU A 756 34.01 2.03 31.70
C LEU A 756 33.52 2.99 30.60
N PRO A 757 32.24 2.93 30.19
CA PRO A 757 31.63 3.98 29.37
C PRO A 757 31.72 5.34 30.07
N LEU A 758 31.86 6.41 29.29
CA LEU A 758 31.81 7.79 29.84
C LEU A 758 30.45 8.07 30.50
N PHE A 759 29.38 7.49 29.95
CA PHE A 759 28.03 7.50 30.52
C PHE A 759 27.63 6.06 30.91
N ALA A 760 27.97 5.65 32.13
CA ALA A 760 27.67 4.31 32.63
C ALA A 760 26.22 4.19 33.12
N PHE A 761 25.32 3.77 32.22
CA PHE A 761 23.88 3.63 32.51
C PHE A 761 23.57 2.69 33.68
N GLN A 762 22.66 3.10 34.56
CA GLN A 762 22.12 2.28 35.64
C GLN A 762 20.69 1.81 35.29
N SER A 763 20.43 0.50 35.37
CA SER A 763 19.07 -0.05 35.33
C SER A 763 18.48 -0.11 36.74
N LEU A 764 17.26 0.40 36.90
CA LEU A 764 16.60 0.56 38.20
C LEU A 764 15.44 -0.44 38.38
N SER A 765 15.35 -1.04 39.56
CA SER A 765 14.23 -1.90 39.94
C SER A 765 12.99 -1.07 40.31
N GLN A 766 11.80 -1.58 40.00
CA GLN A 766 10.53 -0.88 40.23
C GLN A 766 10.31 -0.44 41.69
N SER A 767 10.86 -1.19 42.67
CA SER A 767 10.86 -0.85 44.10
C SER A 767 11.70 0.37 44.49
N LYS A 768 12.57 0.88 43.60
CA LYS A 768 13.27 2.16 43.77
C LYS A 768 12.56 3.30 43.04
N LEU A 769 11.65 3.02 42.11
CA LEU A 769 11.11 4.07 41.23
C LEU A 769 10.15 5.02 41.97
N GLU A 770 9.48 4.54 43.02
CA GLU A 770 8.70 5.39 43.95
C GLU A 770 9.60 6.36 44.76
N GLU A 771 10.92 6.11 44.82
CA GLU A 771 11.94 6.98 45.42
C GLU A 771 12.52 8.00 44.41
N PHE A 772 12.26 7.83 43.11
CA PHE A 772 12.82 8.63 42.00
C PHE A 772 11.82 9.59 41.32
N THR A 773 10.62 9.79 41.88
CA THR A 773 9.77 10.94 41.49
C THR A 773 10.31 12.24 42.13
N TYR A 774 11.45 12.70 41.61
CA TYR A 774 12.13 13.91 42.10
C TYR A 774 11.41 15.18 41.64
N PHE A 775 11.50 16.23 42.45
CA PHE A 775 11.02 17.56 42.11
C PHE A 775 11.94 18.17 41.04
N PHE A 776 11.43 18.37 39.82
CA PHE A 776 12.14 19.06 38.74
C PHE A 776 11.82 20.57 38.80
N PRO A 777 12.77 21.43 39.24
CA PRO A 777 12.46 22.83 39.55
C PRO A 777 11.93 23.64 38.35
N GLU A 778 12.40 23.32 37.15
CA GLU A 778 12.11 24.01 35.90
C GLU A 778 10.65 23.89 35.39
N ASP A 779 9.89 22.90 35.88
CA ASP A 779 8.43 22.86 35.65
C ASP A 779 7.71 23.93 36.51
N HIS A 780 8.35 24.43 37.57
CA HIS A 780 7.78 25.36 38.56
C HIS A 780 8.33 26.80 38.45
N THR A 781 9.27 27.09 37.55
CA THR A 781 9.81 28.44 37.32
C THR A 781 8.91 29.25 36.38
N GLU A 782 8.43 30.40 36.85
CA GLU A 782 7.79 31.40 35.99
C GLU A 782 8.80 32.01 35.01
N ASP A 783 8.36 32.24 33.77
CA ASP A 783 9.20 32.84 32.72
C ASP A 783 9.52 34.31 33.03
N ILE A 784 10.70 34.59 33.57
CA ILE A 784 11.19 35.96 33.75
C ILE A 784 11.54 36.54 32.36
N PRO A 785 10.84 37.59 31.86
CA PRO A 785 11.10 38.13 30.53
C PRO A 785 12.33 39.04 30.56
N GLN A 786 13.51 38.44 30.41
CA GLN A 786 14.76 39.18 30.15
C GLN A 786 15.15 39.01 28.68
N GLU A 787 14.74 39.97 27.85
CA GLU A 787 15.27 40.14 26.48
C GLU A 787 16.72 40.66 26.52
N LEU A 788 17.62 39.83 27.06
CA LEU A 788 19.06 40.01 26.99
C LEU A 788 19.54 39.65 25.59
N VAL A 789 19.27 40.55 24.63
CA VAL A 789 19.73 40.44 23.24
C VAL A 789 21.24 40.23 23.24
N PRO A 790 21.75 39.08 22.75
CA PRO A 790 23.17 38.81 22.73
C PRO A 790 23.88 39.71 21.71
N THR A 791 25.06 40.20 22.07
CA THR A 791 25.83 41.14 21.25
C THR A 791 27.29 40.72 21.15
N TRP A 792 27.89 40.92 19.98
CA TRP A 792 29.34 40.77 19.78
C TRP A 792 30.11 42.05 20.17
N PRO A 793 31.32 41.95 20.74
CA PRO A 793 31.94 40.72 21.23
C PRO A 793 31.26 40.20 22.50
N THR A 794 31.39 38.90 22.76
CA THR A 794 30.87 38.26 23.97
C THR A 794 31.60 38.74 25.24
N PRO A 795 31.10 38.44 26.46
CA PRO A 795 31.77 38.80 27.71
C PRO A 795 33.22 38.31 27.82
N SER A 796 33.53 37.12 27.29
CA SER A 796 34.90 36.57 27.23
C SER A 796 35.71 37.06 26.01
N GLY A 797 35.15 37.94 25.18
CA GLY A 797 35.83 38.63 24.08
C GLY A 797 35.79 37.91 22.72
N LEU A 798 34.93 36.91 22.54
CA LEU A 798 34.75 36.23 21.25
C LEU A 798 34.08 37.16 20.25
N THR A 799 34.42 37.03 18.96
CA THR A 799 33.85 37.85 17.88
C THR A 799 33.10 36.99 16.86
N GLU A 800 32.08 37.55 16.21
CA GLU A 800 31.31 36.87 15.16
C GLU A 800 32.21 36.24 14.09
N TYR A 801 33.23 36.99 13.63
CA TYR A 801 34.18 36.51 12.63
C TYR A 801 35.05 35.35 13.12
N SER A 802 35.58 35.42 14.35
CA SER A 802 36.37 34.33 14.93
C SER A 802 35.52 33.08 15.20
N THR A 803 34.29 33.26 15.65
CA THR A 803 33.36 32.16 15.94
C THR A 803 32.87 31.51 14.65
N LEU A 804 32.50 32.29 13.62
CA LEU A 804 32.13 31.77 12.31
C LEU A 804 33.27 30.98 11.67
N ALA A 805 34.51 31.49 11.76
CA ALA A 805 35.68 30.78 11.27
C ALA A 805 35.92 29.45 12.03
N LEU A 806 35.71 29.43 13.35
CA LEU A 806 35.79 28.20 14.14
C LEU A 806 34.67 27.21 13.78
N CYS A 807 33.41 27.64 13.75
CA CYS A 807 32.27 26.78 13.40
C CYS A 807 32.42 26.18 11.99
N GLN A 808 32.84 26.99 11.01
CA GLN A 808 33.19 26.50 9.68
C GLN A 808 34.35 25.51 9.74
N GLN A 809 35.41 25.81 10.48
CA GLN A 809 36.56 24.92 10.62
C GLN A 809 36.13 23.57 11.23
N THR A 810 35.49 23.57 12.40
CA THR A 810 35.08 22.36 13.13
C THR A 810 34.08 21.54 12.34
N LEU A 811 32.94 22.12 11.93
CA LEU A 811 31.85 21.36 11.31
C LEU A 811 32.21 20.91 9.88
N ALA A 812 32.75 21.80 9.03
CA ALA A 812 33.05 21.44 7.65
C ALA A 812 34.36 20.66 7.48
N ASN A 813 35.30 20.71 8.44
CA ASN A 813 36.48 19.82 8.42
C ASN A 813 36.35 18.56 9.29
N SER A 814 35.24 18.39 10.02
CA SER A 814 34.89 17.11 10.66
C SER A 814 34.93 15.97 9.64
N SER A 815 35.15 14.75 10.11
CA SER A 815 35.15 13.58 9.25
C SER A 815 33.83 13.42 8.48
N ILE A 816 32.68 13.64 9.14
CA ILE A 816 31.36 13.55 8.53
C ILE A 816 31.08 14.71 7.56
N GLY A 817 31.41 15.96 7.94
CA GLY A 817 31.19 17.15 7.13
C GLY A 817 32.01 17.16 5.83
N LYS A 818 33.19 16.53 5.82
CA LYS A 818 34.00 16.33 4.60
C LYS A 818 33.41 15.27 3.67
N HIS A 819 33.17 14.07 4.18
CA HIS A 819 32.85 12.91 3.32
C HIS A 819 31.37 12.91 2.88
N CYS A 820 30.47 13.45 3.71
CA CYS A 820 29.03 13.50 3.42
C CYS A 820 28.56 14.85 2.84
N LEU A 821 29.49 15.72 2.44
CA LEU A 821 29.22 17.08 1.95
C LEU A 821 28.17 17.14 0.82
N THR A 822 28.19 16.14 -0.08
CA THR A 822 27.25 16.02 -1.20
C THR A 822 25.80 15.85 -0.76
N PHE A 823 25.57 15.06 0.29
CA PHE A 823 24.25 14.76 0.85
C PHE A 823 23.79 15.83 1.87
N LEU A 824 24.73 16.42 2.61
CA LEU A 824 24.44 17.46 3.60
C LEU A 824 24.06 18.80 2.96
N GLY A 825 24.61 19.13 1.78
CA GLY A 825 24.16 20.26 0.95
C GLY A 825 23.96 21.58 1.71
N LYS A 826 22.71 22.05 1.83
CA LYS A 826 22.36 23.28 2.57
C LYS A 826 22.39 23.10 4.08
N THR A 827 22.13 21.90 4.60
CA THR A 827 22.03 21.61 6.04
C THR A 827 23.32 21.97 6.78
N LEU A 828 24.49 21.71 6.19
CA LEU A 828 25.78 22.11 6.77
C LEU A 828 25.85 23.63 7.04
N GLY A 829 25.29 24.46 6.16
CA GLY A 829 25.21 25.91 6.37
C GLY A 829 24.31 26.30 7.55
N SER A 830 23.17 25.60 7.71
CA SER A 830 22.27 25.77 8.85
C SER A 830 22.92 25.38 10.17
N VAL A 831 23.62 24.24 10.23
CA VAL A 831 24.32 23.79 11.46
C VAL A 831 25.50 24.71 11.81
N ILE A 832 26.16 25.31 10.82
CA ILE A 832 27.17 26.36 11.07
C ILE A 832 26.54 27.63 11.67
N ALA A 833 25.33 28.02 11.24
CA ALA A 833 24.61 29.15 11.83
C ALA A 833 24.14 28.87 13.26
N MET A 834 23.70 27.63 13.53
CA MET A 834 23.40 27.11 14.89
C MET A 834 24.62 27.22 15.80
N CYS A 835 25.75 26.63 15.39
CA CYS A 835 27.03 26.70 16.13
C CYS A 835 27.48 28.13 16.48
N VAL A 836 27.31 29.09 15.56
CA VAL A 836 27.67 30.50 15.84
C VAL A 836 26.76 31.12 16.91
N LYS A 837 25.51 30.65 16.99
CA LYS A 837 24.51 31.09 17.96
C LYS A 837 24.66 30.40 19.31
N ASP A 838 24.95 29.09 19.33
CA ASP A 838 25.37 28.36 20.53
C ASP A 838 26.53 29.10 21.21
N VAL A 839 27.66 29.26 20.52
CA VAL A 839 28.87 29.89 21.08
C VAL A 839 28.62 31.34 21.53
N LEU A 840 27.70 32.07 20.89
CA LEU A 840 27.28 33.41 21.30
C LEU A 840 26.48 33.41 22.61
N LEU A 841 25.55 32.46 22.79
CA LEU A 841 24.69 32.37 23.98
C LEU A 841 25.43 31.76 25.18
N LYS A 842 26.33 30.82 24.92
CA LYS A 842 27.11 30.08 25.94
C LYS A 842 28.40 30.80 26.34
N ASP A 843 28.95 31.64 25.47
CA ASP A 843 30.28 32.27 25.61
C ASP A 843 31.42 31.25 25.81
N ASP A 844 31.28 30.08 25.18
CA ASP A 844 32.22 28.96 25.28
C ASP A 844 32.41 28.31 23.89
N LEU A 845 33.67 28.03 23.55
CA LEU A 845 34.07 27.42 22.29
C LEU A 845 33.85 25.90 22.25
N SER A 846 33.64 25.24 23.40
CA SER A 846 33.36 23.79 23.46
C SER A 846 32.12 23.39 22.65
N TRP A 847 31.14 24.29 22.56
CA TRP A 847 29.90 24.12 21.81
C TRP A 847 30.09 24.00 20.30
N ALA A 848 31.25 24.38 19.76
CA ALA A 848 31.52 24.31 18.33
C ALA A 848 31.47 22.89 17.74
N GLU A 849 31.60 21.85 18.58
CA GLU A 849 31.46 20.44 18.19
C GLU A 849 30.04 19.87 18.37
N ALA A 850 29.14 20.56 19.08
CA ALA A 850 27.83 20.02 19.44
C ALA A 850 26.93 19.74 18.22
N GLY A 851 27.10 20.51 17.13
CA GLY A 851 26.43 20.30 15.85
C GLY A 851 26.87 19.07 15.05
N VAL A 852 27.99 18.41 15.40
CA VAL A 852 28.50 17.25 14.65
C VAL A 852 27.49 16.09 14.65
N ALA A 853 26.83 15.84 15.78
CA ALA A 853 25.81 14.81 15.90
C ALA A 853 24.60 15.05 14.97
N LEU A 854 24.24 16.32 14.69
CA LEU A 854 23.17 16.63 13.73
C LEU A 854 23.60 16.25 12.31
N LEU A 855 24.85 16.55 11.94
CA LEU A 855 25.42 16.17 10.64
C LEU A 855 25.51 14.65 10.46
N GLU A 856 25.80 13.88 11.51
CA GLU A 856 25.76 12.41 11.45
C GLU A 856 24.36 11.86 11.20
N ASN A 857 23.36 12.31 11.97
CA ASN A 857 21.98 11.83 11.85
C ASN A 857 21.33 12.27 10.52
N GLU A 858 21.64 13.48 10.03
CA GLU A 858 21.22 13.94 8.69
C GLU A 858 21.91 13.19 7.55
N CYS A 859 23.22 12.93 7.67
CA CYS A 859 23.95 12.15 6.69
C CYS A 859 23.42 10.71 6.58
N GLU A 860 23.17 10.05 7.71
CA GLU A 860 22.58 8.71 7.75
C GLU A 860 21.20 8.70 7.09
N ARG A 861 20.31 9.65 7.44
CA ARG A 861 19.00 9.82 6.82
C ARG A 861 19.12 9.91 5.29
N ARG A 862 19.95 10.84 4.80
CA ARG A 862 20.11 11.10 3.37
C ARG A 862 20.59 9.87 2.61
N ILE A 863 21.50 9.08 3.19
CA ILE A 863 21.98 7.85 2.54
C ILE A 863 20.87 6.78 2.53
N LEU A 864 20.10 6.62 3.61
CA LEU A 864 18.99 5.66 3.67
C LEU A 864 17.87 6.03 2.67
N GLU A 865 17.54 7.31 2.53
CA GLU A 865 16.50 7.78 1.61
C GLU A 865 16.96 7.83 0.14
N GLU A 866 18.18 8.31 -0.15
CA GLU A 866 18.60 8.66 -1.53
C GLU A 866 19.51 7.62 -2.22
N ALA A 867 20.30 6.82 -1.48
CA ALA A 867 21.33 5.97 -2.08
C ALA A 867 20.78 4.78 -2.90
N ASN A 868 19.53 4.40 -2.67
CA ASN A 868 18.81 3.36 -3.42
C ASN A 868 18.55 3.75 -4.89
N TYR A 869 18.61 5.03 -5.23
CA TYR A 869 18.36 5.50 -6.59
C TYR A 869 19.61 5.56 -7.47
N ASN A 870 20.70 6.14 -6.96
CA ASN A 870 21.86 6.62 -7.75
C ASN A 870 23.19 5.90 -7.40
N THR A 871 23.11 4.61 -7.07
CA THR A 871 24.26 3.82 -6.56
C THR A 871 25.45 3.74 -7.53
N GLU A 872 25.23 3.87 -8.84
CA GLU A 872 26.28 3.87 -9.86
C GLU A 872 27.14 5.15 -9.87
N GLU A 873 26.60 6.29 -9.43
CA GLU A 873 27.30 7.59 -9.43
C GLU A 873 28.11 7.80 -8.15
N TYR A 874 27.59 7.37 -6.99
CA TYR A 874 28.16 7.68 -5.67
C TYR A 874 28.87 6.50 -4.97
N GLY A 875 28.92 5.31 -5.59
CA GLY A 875 29.33 4.05 -4.92
C GLY A 875 30.60 4.10 -4.06
N LYS A 876 31.67 4.79 -4.51
CA LYS A 876 32.89 4.97 -3.70
C LYS A 876 32.72 5.95 -2.54
N SER A 877 32.01 7.05 -2.77
CA SER A 877 31.73 8.06 -1.75
C SER A 877 30.91 7.46 -0.60
N ILE A 878 30.00 6.53 -0.92
CA ILE A 878 29.18 5.82 0.07
C ILE A 878 30.07 4.92 0.96
N GLU A 879 31.05 4.20 0.40
CA GLU A 879 31.96 3.37 1.19
C GLU A 879 32.80 4.20 2.18
N ASP A 880 33.31 5.36 1.75
CA ASP A 880 34.05 6.29 2.62
C ASP A 880 33.15 6.88 3.74
N ILE A 881 31.89 7.22 3.43
CA ILE A 881 30.96 7.74 4.45
C ILE A 881 30.54 6.65 5.45
N LEU A 882 30.27 5.43 4.98
CA LEU A 882 29.99 4.28 5.86
C LEU A 882 31.19 3.98 6.76
N LEU A 883 32.43 4.18 6.29
CA LEU A 883 33.63 4.07 7.13
C LEU A 883 33.67 5.15 8.22
N VAL A 884 33.27 6.38 7.92
CA VAL A 884 33.18 7.49 8.90
C VAL A 884 32.06 7.29 9.92
N LEU A 885 30.83 6.96 9.49
CA LEU A 885 29.70 6.66 10.39
C LEU A 885 30.01 5.47 11.30
N LYS A 886 30.79 4.50 10.82
CA LYS A 886 31.28 3.36 11.60
C LYS A 886 32.40 3.74 12.57
N CYS A 887 33.31 4.62 12.18
CA CYS A 887 34.51 4.98 12.93
C CYS A 887 34.76 6.50 12.83
N PRO A 888 34.09 7.31 13.68
CA PRO A 888 34.24 8.75 13.69
C PRO A 888 35.71 9.19 13.75
N ASN A 889 36.02 10.26 13.02
CA ASN A 889 37.37 10.85 12.89
C ASN A 889 38.48 9.83 12.52
N PHE A 890 38.12 8.69 11.92
CA PHE A 890 39.01 7.55 11.65
C PHE A 890 39.79 7.10 12.90
N CYS A 891 39.12 7.08 14.05
CA CYS A 891 39.72 6.78 15.35
C CYS A 891 40.90 7.72 15.71
N SER A 892 40.84 8.98 15.25
CA SER A 892 41.81 10.06 15.46
C SER A 892 43.27 9.71 15.08
N GLY A 893 43.48 8.66 14.28
CA GLY A 893 44.81 8.06 14.06
C GLY A 893 45.40 7.32 15.26
N ASN A 894 44.71 7.30 16.40
CA ASN A 894 45.15 6.71 17.67
C ASN A 894 44.53 5.32 17.93
N GLY A 895 43.70 4.80 17.03
CA GLY A 895 42.99 3.52 17.18
C GLY A 895 42.83 2.72 15.89
N GLN A 896 42.28 1.52 16.02
CA GLN A 896 41.91 0.64 14.90
C GLN A 896 40.40 0.61 14.72
N CYS A 897 39.95 0.78 13.48
CA CYS A 897 38.54 0.78 13.11
C CYS A 897 38.01 -0.66 12.92
N MET A 898 37.03 -1.06 13.72
CA MET A 898 36.40 -2.39 13.70
C MET A 898 34.97 -2.32 13.13
N HIS A 899 34.25 -3.44 13.14
CA HIS A 899 32.84 -3.49 12.66
C HIS A 899 31.82 -2.91 13.66
N TRP A 900 32.25 -2.56 14.88
CA TRP A 900 31.42 -2.00 15.95
C TRP A 900 31.89 -0.61 16.43
N GLY A 901 32.84 0.02 15.74
CA GLY A 901 33.48 1.25 16.20
C GLY A 901 35.00 1.15 16.35
N CYS A 902 35.58 2.14 17.01
CA CYS A 902 37.02 2.24 17.24
C CYS A 902 37.51 1.41 18.44
N ILE A 903 38.73 0.88 18.35
CA ILE A 903 39.50 0.35 19.48
C ILE A 903 40.75 1.23 19.63
N CYS A 904 40.88 1.91 20.77
CA CYS A 904 41.97 2.85 21.01
C CYS A 904 43.28 2.15 21.39
N SER A 905 44.41 2.78 21.04
CA SER A 905 45.74 2.34 21.48
C SER A 905 45.94 2.65 22.97
N PRO A 906 46.84 1.92 23.66
CA PRO A 906 47.15 2.18 25.07
C PRO A 906 47.53 3.65 25.32
N GLY A 907 46.90 4.28 26.31
CA GLY A 907 47.05 5.70 26.60
C GLY A 907 46.02 6.62 25.94
N PHE A 908 45.08 6.09 25.15
CA PHE A 908 43.94 6.85 24.60
C PHE A 908 42.60 6.28 25.09
N ARG A 909 41.54 7.10 25.07
CA ARG A 909 40.15 6.73 25.39
C ARG A 909 39.17 7.53 24.49
N SER A 910 37.88 7.56 24.82
CA SER A 910 36.76 8.09 24.01
C SER A 910 36.36 7.22 22.80
N TYR A 911 35.19 7.51 22.24
CA TYR A 911 34.58 6.79 21.11
C TYR A 911 35.35 6.90 19.78
N ASP A 912 36.14 7.97 19.60
CA ASP A 912 36.94 8.24 18.41
C ASP A 912 38.45 8.32 18.71
N CYS A 913 38.87 7.88 19.91
CA CYS A 913 40.26 7.84 20.36
C CYS A 913 41.00 9.20 20.38
N SER A 914 40.26 10.31 20.50
CA SER A 914 40.82 11.67 20.63
C SER A 914 41.46 11.93 22.01
N ASP A 915 40.76 11.57 23.09
CA ASP A 915 41.21 11.71 24.48
C ASP A 915 42.52 10.97 24.78
N SER A 916 43.45 11.64 25.46
CA SER A 916 44.67 11.02 26.02
C SER A 916 44.59 10.84 27.54
N GLN A 917 45.01 9.67 28.03
CA GLN A 917 45.05 9.32 29.45
C GLN A 917 46.27 9.95 30.12
N GLY A 918 46.18 11.25 30.44
CA GLY A 918 47.28 12.00 31.05
C GLY A 918 47.09 13.52 31.15
N LYS A 919 45.85 13.99 31.03
CA LYS A 919 45.41 15.37 31.30
C LYS A 919 44.17 15.32 32.19
#